data_AF-A0A9R0DHR1-F1
#
_entry.id   AF-A0A9R0DHR1-F1
#
_cell.length_a   1.000
_cell.length_b   1.000
_cell.length_c   1.000
_cell.angle_alpha   90.00
_cell.angle_beta   90.00
_cell.angle_gamma   90.00
#
_symmetry.space_group_name_H-M   'P 1'
#
loop_
_entity.id
_entity.type
_entity.pdbx_description
1 polymer ?
#
loop_
_entity_poly.entity_id
_entity_poly.type
_entity_poly.pdbx_seq_one_letter_code
_entity_poly.pdbx_strand_id
1 'polypeptide(L)'
;MAPRKKKLSREEILQRKREAERKRYECMKNDPQKREALKEKERLKYLKKKEKGTRKLVDNMTPREHREAKKKWREHCSNYRNKKKQLKNIATAFMRENTPETGVSDSLRMPTPGRDVADKIQKRKNRNKALRYRINKKKDDEINKLKKKLFKYKKRLTRLTERTKPKPKDTPNTKLQKMIDNPETRREVVKKALFGEVLKEQLRENLSNLNTVREKRMLAKVVSGSMVDKYKLWRMDNNAVITLRRIKKSKVTGRLAGKTKVSDEVLKAVANFFEDDSNSRLGAGKKEFITRKGTRKQKRYMLDSLVGLYSKYQKQKSQFKLSYQTFCRLRPFWIVKPKVDQRDTCLCITHANIDLKLTALHNGKILNYNSYQKLLQELCCDRYNEQCISRECQKCLNKTPSYKEFNDKKSIIYKKWIAEKAEFIDPKSKNTRRVTKHIKKSLDVNPRYLITELHEDLEKLFRHERNILHQFDSIKQLKNSLTEEDVLIHVDFSENYVTKYAQEIQAFHFGGSRTQISLHTVVVYLKDKIKSYCTISTNVSHSPAAIWAHLMPIFDDLPPEIKTLHFLSDGPVTQYRNKTMFYIMANKIPERFPLVQKFTWNYTESGHGKGAPDGVGAACKRTADAVVAAGGDVENLEKFVDAIKPRCPAINLSIIQDDTIQEMSAKIEQEGSKIKNFVGTLKVHQVTGKFYNSSGIKLNSIEIVMRHLSCFCENDSCLHFKIGKILYEDMQKLRVEDVFTDSETENDAGPSCITTGNAFNTGDYILVKLPAKNMEYRYVSVIDIIDEEEDELRVTFLKLCDKKGQTFRIDQMDVADVAMNQVIEKLPNPNLLMKGNRIFYKFDSCVNVFEQK
;
A
#
# COMPACT_ATOMS: atom_id res chain seq x y z
N MET A 1 -45.70 25.53 54.09
CA MET A 1 -44.48 25.27 54.88
C MET A 1 -43.26 25.38 53.98
N ALA A 2 -42.32 26.30 54.26
CA ALA A 2 -41.07 26.41 53.50
C ALA A 2 -40.25 25.11 53.64
N PRO A 3 -39.71 24.54 52.54
CA PRO A 3 -38.99 23.27 52.63
C PRO A 3 -37.71 23.44 53.45
N ARG A 4 -37.59 22.67 54.53
CA ARG A 4 -36.42 22.63 55.41
C ARG A 4 -35.17 22.33 54.58
N LYS A 5 -34.28 23.32 54.42
CA LYS A 5 -33.00 23.15 53.72
C LYS A 5 -32.18 22.06 54.42
N LYS A 6 -31.92 20.98 53.68
CA LYS A 6 -31.03 19.88 54.08
C LYS A 6 -29.67 20.47 54.51
N LYS A 7 -29.22 20.19 55.74
CA LYS A 7 -27.88 20.60 56.19
C LYS A 7 -26.85 19.90 55.31
N LEU A 8 -26.16 20.66 54.46
CA LEU A 8 -25.11 20.16 53.58
C LEU A 8 -24.01 19.47 54.39
N SER A 9 -23.47 18.38 53.85
CA SER A 9 -22.37 17.66 54.50
C SER A 9 -21.12 18.54 54.59
N ARG A 10 -20.24 18.27 55.55
CA ARG A 10 -18.97 19.00 55.70
C ARG A 10 -18.15 18.98 54.42
N GLU A 11 -18.21 17.89 53.67
CA GLU A 11 -17.47 17.71 52.43
C GLU A 11 -18.08 18.50 51.27
N GLU A 12 -19.41 18.57 51.17
CA GLU A 12 -20.11 19.41 50.19
C GLU A 12 -19.89 20.91 50.44
N ILE A 13 -19.89 21.33 51.71
CA ILE A 13 -19.55 22.72 52.09
C ILE A 13 -18.10 23.03 51.68
N LEU A 14 -17.18 22.10 51.92
CA LEU A 14 -15.77 22.26 51.57
C LEU A 14 -15.58 22.30 50.05
N GLN A 15 -16.34 21.49 49.31
CA GLN A 15 -16.30 21.46 47.85
C GLN A 15 -16.86 22.75 47.25
N ARG A 16 -17.99 23.26 47.76
CA ARG A 16 -18.52 24.58 47.40
C ARG A 16 -17.52 25.70 47.70
N LYS A 17 -16.82 25.66 48.84
CA LYS A 17 -15.74 26.62 49.14
C LYS A 17 -14.60 26.52 48.12
N ARG A 18 -14.14 25.32 47.76
CA ARG A 18 -13.08 25.12 46.74
C ARG A 18 -13.53 25.58 45.34
N GLU A 19 -14.80 25.46 45.00
CA GLU A 19 -15.36 25.93 43.73
C GLU A 19 -15.52 27.44 43.68
N ALA A 20 -16.05 28.05 44.75
CA ALA A 20 -16.13 29.50 44.89
C ALA A 20 -14.73 30.14 44.86
N GLU A 21 -13.76 29.52 45.54
CA GLU A 21 -12.36 29.97 45.51
C GLU A 21 -11.75 29.83 44.10
N ARG A 22 -12.01 28.72 43.39
CA ARG A 22 -11.59 28.56 41.99
C ARG A 22 -12.16 29.65 41.09
N LYS A 23 -13.46 29.95 41.19
CA LYS A 23 -14.12 31.03 40.42
C LYS A 23 -13.51 32.39 40.76
N ARG A 24 -13.25 32.67 42.05
CA ARG A 24 -12.58 33.90 42.47
C ARG A 24 -11.19 34.05 41.86
N TYR A 25 -10.38 32.99 41.87
CA TYR A 25 -9.05 32.99 41.24
C TYR A 25 -9.11 33.13 39.72
N GLU A 26 -10.15 32.58 39.09
CA GLU A 26 -10.39 32.70 37.65
C GLU A 26 -10.75 34.13 37.26
N CYS A 27 -11.66 34.79 38.00
CA CYS A 27 -11.96 36.21 37.82
C CYS A 27 -10.72 37.10 38.01
N MET A 28 -9.89 36.83 39.04
CA MET A 28 -8.63 37.56 39.25
C MET A 28 -7.58 37.32 38.15
N LYS A 29 -7.66 36.21 37.42
CA LYS A 29 -6.71 35.87 36.35
C LYS A 29 -7.12 36.44 35.00
N ASN A 30 -8.41 36.71 34.80
CA ASN A 30 -8.95 37.34 33.60
C ASN A 30 -8.74 38.87 33.59
N ASP A 31 -8.67 39.50 34.77
CA ASP A 31 -8.29 40.91 34.95
C ASP A 31 -6.75 41.08 34.91
N PRO A 32 -6.17 41.81 33.92
CA PRO A 32 -4.72 41.93 33.75
C PRO A 32 -3.99 42.53 34.95
N GLN A 33 -4.57 43.56 35.59
CA GLN A 33 -3.95 44.29 36.70
C GLN A 33 -3.97 43.44 37.97
N LYS A 34 -5.10 42.80 38.28
CA LYS A 34 -5.21 41.88 39.43
C LYS A 34 -4.32 40.65 39.27
N ARG A 35 -4.14 40.17 38.03
CA ARG A 35 -3.23 39.05 37.72
C ARG A 35 -1.77 39.40 38.00
N GLU A 36 -1.36 40.63 37.69
CA GLU A 36 0.00 41.11 37.94
C GLU A 36 0.26 41.27 39.45
N ALA A 37 -0.66 41.90 40.17
CA ALA A 37 -0.62 42.00 41.63
C ALA A 37 -0.57 40.62 42.32
N LEU A 38 -1.31 39.63 41.79
CA LEU A 38 -1.27 38.26 42.32
C LEU A 38 0.10 37.60 42.09
N LYS A 39 0.69 37.75 40.90
CA LYS A 39 2.03 37.24 40.60
C LYS A 39 3.09 37.86 41.51
N GLU A 40 3.00 39.15 41.78
CA GLU A 40 3.91 39.85 42.67
C GLU A 40 3.77 39.36 44.12
N LYS A 41 2.53 39.18 44.59
CA LYS A 41 2.25 38.59 45.91
C LYS A 41 2.78 37.16 46.04
N GLU A 42 2.66 36.34 45.00
CA GLU A 42 3.24 34.99 44.98
C GLU A 42 4.78 35.01 44.93
N ARG A 43 5.37 35.95 44.18
CA ARG A 43 6.82 36.16 44.13
C ARG A 43 7.37 36.55 45.49
N LEU A 44 6.71 37.47 46.20
CA LEU A 44 7.07 37.87 47.56
C LEU A 44 6.91 36.71 48.56
N LYS A 45 5.85 35.92 48.46
CA LYS A 45 5.70 34.68 49.26
C LYS A 45 6.80 33.67 48.97
N TYR A 46 7.21 33.52 47.71
CA TYR A 46 8.31 32.64 47.32
C TYR A 46 9.63 33.09 47.92
N LEU A 47 9.93 34.39 47.87
CA LEU A 47 11.12 34.97 48.49
C LEU A 47 11.13 34.78 50.01
N LYS A 48 10.03 35.09 50.69
CA LYS A 48 9.89 34.84 52.14
C LYS A 48 10.08 33.36 52.52
N LYS A 49 9.59 32.41 51.71
CA LYS A 49 9.80 30.97 51.96
C LYS A 49 11.24 30.52 51.69
N LYS A 50 11.93 31.20 50.78
CA LYS A 50 13.34 30.97 50.46
C LYS A 50 14.23 31.50 51.59
N GLU A 51 13.95 32.69 52.10
CA GLU A 51 14.64 33.29 53.26
C GLU A 51 14.41 32.49 54.54
N LYS A 52 13.18 32.03 54.80
CA LYS A 52 12.86 31.14 55.94
C LYS A 52 13.38 29.70 55.80
N GLY A 53 14.13 29.35 54.75
CA GLY A 53 14.70 28.00 54.54
C GLY A 53 13.71 26.87 54.22
N THR A 54 12.40 27.09 54.39
CA THR A 54 11.33 26.10 54.10
C THR A 54 11.25 25.66 52.63
N ARG A 55 11.81 26.44 51.70
CA ARG A 55 11.92 26.06 50.27
C ARG A 55 13.38 26.08 49.83
N LYS A 56 14.02 24.91 49.89
CA LYS A 56 15.42 24.70 49.46
C LYS A 56 15.58 24.89 47.94
N LEU A 57 16.69 25.50 47.52
CA LEU A 57 17.16 25.46 46.14
C LEU A 57 17.72 24.07 45.83
N VAL A 58 17.74 23.68 44.55
CA VAL A 58 18.23 22.36 44.12
C VAL A 58 19.66 22.08 44.61
N ASP A 59 20.51 23.11 44.61
CA ASP A 59 21.90 23.01 45.05
C ASP A 59 22.03 22.80 46.57
N ASN A 60 20.99 23.17 47.32
CA ASN A 60 20.92 23.02 48.78
C ASN A 60 20.04 21.83 49.21
N MET A 61 19.57 21.01 48.26
CA MET A 61 18.83 19.78 48.55
C MET A 61 19.80 18.61 48.67
N THR A 62 19.57 17.73 49.64
CA THR A 62 20.29 16.45 49.70
C THR A 62 19.94 15.58 48.49
N PRO A 63 20.80 14.61 48.11
CA PRO A 63 20.52 13.71 46.98
C PRO A 63 19.21 12.89 47.09
N ARG A 64 18.71 12.69 48.31
CA ARG A 64 17.43 12.01 48.58
C ARG A 64 16.25 12.95 48.35
N GLU A 65 16.29 14.15 48.93
CA GLU A 65 15.27 15.20 48.72
C GLU A 65 15.16 15.59 47.24
N HIS A 66 16.28 15.70 46.53
CA HIS A 66 16.29 16.04 45.11
C HIS A 66 15.68 14.92 44.25
N ARG A 67 15.82 13.65 44.64
CA ARG A 67 15.18 12.51 43.96
C ARG A 67 13.66 12.54 44.13
N GLU A 68 13.18 12.81 45.36
CA GLU A 68 11.75 12.97 45.64
C GLU A 68 11.15 14.18 44.92
N ALA A 69 11.85 15.32 44.92
CA ALA A 69 11.43 16.50 44.15
C ALA A 69 11.33 16.20 42.65
N LYS A 70 12.31 15.47 42.08
CA LYS A 70 12.25 15.01 40.68
C LYS A 70 11.09 14.07 40.40
N LYS A 71 10.70 13.20 41.34
CA LYS A 71 9.54 12.32 41.18
C LYS A 71 8.25 13.16 41.09
N LYS A 72 8.05 14.08 42.04
CA LYS A 72 6.91 15.01 42.04
C LYS A 72 6.87 15.89 40.80
N TRP A 73 8.02 16.37 40.31
CA TRP A 73 8.07 17.14 39.06
C TRP A 73 7.69 16.32 37.83
N ARG A 74 8.11 15.05 37.75
CA ARG A 74 7.70 14.17 36.64
C ARG A 74 6.20 13.93 36.64
N GLU A 75 5.62 13.68 37.82
CA GLU A 75 4.16 13.53 38.00
C GLU A 75 3.42 14.81 37.57
N HIS A 76 3.85 15.98 38.04
CA HIS A 76 3.27 17.27 37.62
C HIS A 76 3.39 17.53 36.12
N CYS A 77 4.54 17.23 35.51
CA CYS A 77 4.72 17.36 34.06
C CYS A 77 3.83 16.39 33.28
N SER A 78 3.66 15.15 33.75
CA SER A 78 2.76 14.17 33.14
C SER A 78 1.32 14.65 33.18
N ASN A 79 0.85 15.08 34.36
CA ASN A 79 -0.50 15.59 34.55
C ASN A 79 -0.78 16.86 33.73
N TYR A 80 0.18 17.79 33.66
CA TYR A 80 0.07 18.98 32.80
C TYR A 80 -0.05 18.62 31.31
N ARG A 81 0.76 17.66 30.83
CA ARG A 81 0.70 17.20 29.43
C ARG A 81 -0.61 16.51 29.11
N ASN A 82 -1.10 15.66 30.01
CA ASN A 82 -2.39 15.00 29.86
C ASN A 82 -3.55 16.01 29.83
N LYS A 83 -3.55 16.99 30.75
CA LYS A 83 -4.55 18.07 30.76
C LYS A 83 -4.51 18.90 29.48
N LYS A 84 -3.32 19.22 28.96
CA LYS A 84 -3.17 19.96 27.69
C LYS A 84 -3.62 19.13 26.49
N LYS A 85 -3.39 17.81 26.50
CA LYS A 85 -3.86 16.89 25.46
C LYS A 85 -5.40 16.81 25.48
N GLN A 86 -6.01 16.69 26.65
CA GLN A 86 -7.46 16.71 26.81
C GLN A 86 -8.08 18.03 26.34
N LEU A 87 -7.52 19.18 26.76
CA LEU A 87 -7.97 20.50 26.27
C LEU A 87 -7.83 20.65 24.76
N LYS A 88 -6.76 20.11 24.17
CA LYS A 88 -6.56 20.13 22.72
C LYS A 88 -7.60 19.26 22.00
N ASN A 89 -7.91 18.10 22.56
CA ASN A 89 -8.92 17.19 22.05
C ASN A 89 -10.33 17.80 22.13
N ILE A 90 -10.67 18.45 23.25
CA ILE A 90 -11.94 19.16 23.45
C ILE A 90 -12.03 20.35 22.48
N ALA A 91 -10.96 21.14 22.32
CA ALA A 91 -10.93 22.23 21.34
C ALA A 91 -11.07 21.74 19.89
N THR A 92 -10.46 20.60 19.54
CA THR A 92 -10.64 20.01 18.20
C THR A 92 -12.02 19.39 17.99
N ALA A 93 -12.70 18.93 19.05
CA ALA A 93 -14.07 18.45 18.99
C ALA A 93 -15.04 19.63 18.83
N PHE A 94 -14.88 20.68 19.64
CA PHE A 94 -15.66 21.92 19.55
C PHE A 94 -15.49 22.64 18.20
N MET A 95 -14.28 22.65 17.64
CA MET A 95 -14.01 23.18 16.29
C MET A 95 -14.63 22.31 15.19
N ARG A 96 -14.84 21.00 15.42
CA ARG A 96 -15.54 20.14 14.45
C ARG A 96 -17.05 20.30 14.50
N GLU A 97 -17.59 20.55 15.69
CA GLU A 97 -19.04 20.73 15.90
C GLU A 97 -19.56 22.12 15.54
N ASN A 98 -18.69 23.15 15.45
CA ASN A 98 -19.10 24.54 15.22
C ASN A 98 -18.51 25.20 13.95
N THR A 99 -18.05 24.41 12.97
CA THR A 99 -17.62 24.97 11.67
C THR A 99 -18.65 24.64 10.60
N PRO A 100 -19.39 25.63 10.04
CA PRO A 100 -20.28 25.41 8.91
C PRO A 100 -19.47 25.11 7.65
N GLU A 101 -19.97 24.21 6.80
CA GLU A 101 -19.35 23.89 5.51
C GLU A 101 -19.97 24.67 4.35
N THR A 102 -19.28 25.65 3.80
CA THR A 102 -19.26 26.15 2.39
C THR A 102 -18.50 27.49 2.42
N GLY A 103 -17.88 28.05 1.39
CA GLY A 103 -17.92 27.96 -0.07
C GLY A 103 -17.38 29.33 -0.54
N VAL A 104 -16.69 29.38 -1.67
CA VAL A 104 -15.77 30.46 -2.09
C VAL A 104 -16.44 31.83 -2.26
N SER A 105 -15.84 32.91 -1.72
CA SER A 105 -15.90 34.24 -2.33
C SER A 105 -14.57 34.98 -2.14
N ASP A 106 -14.12 35.58 -3.23
CA ASP A 106 -12.94 36.44 -3.33
C ASP A 106 -13.21 37.79 -2.65
N SER A 107 -12.15 38.49 -2.27
CA SER A 107 -12.14 39.86 -1.69
C SER A 107 -12.35 39.98 -0.16
N LEU A 108 -11.27 39.76 0.58
CA LEU A 108 -10.67 40.74 1.53
C LEU A 108 -9.54 40.03 2.28
N ARG A 109 -8.31 40.29 1.84
CA ARG A 109 -7.10 39.78 2.50
C ARG A 109 -6.99 40.35 3.91
N MET A 110 -7.22 39.52 4.92
CA MET A 110 -6.52 39.67 6.20
C MET A 110 -5.08 39.15 6.02
N PRO A 111 -4.04 39.88 6.44
CA PRO A 111 -2.66 39.54 6.16
C PRO A 111 -2.26 38.28 6.95
N THR A 112 -2.16 37.16 6.24
CA THR A 112 -1.49 35.97 6.75
C THR A 112 0.00 36.30 6.96
N PRO A 113 0.64 35.84 8.05
CA PRO A 113 2.03 36.19 8.31
C PRO A 113 2.90 35.64 7.17
N GLY A 114 3.57 36.54 6.45
CA GLY A 114 4.37 36.22 5.28
C GLY A 114 5.41 35.12 5.53
N ARG A 115 5.85 34.47 4.45
CA ARG A 115 6.89 33.42 4.40
C ARG A 115 8.11 33.71 5.29
N ASP A 116 8.42 34.98 5.56
CA ASP A 116 9.45 35.40 6.50
C ASP A 116 9.27 34.91 7.95
N VAL A 117 8.05 34.76 8.45
CA VAL A 117 7.82 34.35 9.85
C VAL A 117 8.07 32.84 10.02
N ALA A 118 7.62 32.03 9.07
CA ALA A 118 7.89 30.59 9.06
C ALA A 118 9.40 30.30 8.92
N ASP A 119 10.08 31.08 8.07
CA ASP A 119 11.52 30.94 7.85
C ASP A 119 12.34 31.47 9.04
N LYS A 120 11.88 32.53 9.72
CA LYS A 120 12.43 32.99 11.02
C LYS A 120 12.23 31.96 12.13
N ILE A 121 11.09 31.27 12.18
CA ILE A 121 10.83 30.19 13.16
C ILE A 121 11.78 29.01 12.93
N GLN A 122 12.00 28.64 11.65
CA GLN A 122 12.90 27.55 11.30
C GLN A 122 14.37 27.92 11.56
N LYS A 123 14.80 29.14 11.22
CA LYS A 123 16.12 29.69 11.58
C LYS A 123 16.32 29.74 13.10
N ARG A 124 15.29 30.10 13.88
CA ARG A 124 15.34 30.10 15.35
C ARG A 124 15.46 28.69 15.94
N LYS A 125 14.77 27.69 15.37
CA LYS A 125 14.95 26.27 15.73
C LYS A 125 16.37 25.79 15.44
N ASN A 126 16.91 26.14 14.29
CA ASN A 126 18.28 25.76 13.91
C ASN A 126 19.34 26.45 14.78
N ARG A 127 19.17 27.74 15.11
CA ARG A 127 20.03 28.43 16.09
C ARG A 127 19.96 27.80 17.48
N ASN A 128 18.78 27.44 17.96
CA ASN A 128 18.63 26.76 19.25
C ASN A 128 19.27 25.36 19.27
N LYS A 129 19.21 24.62 18.15
CA LYS A 129 19.91 23.34 17.99
C LYS A 129 21.43 23.52 18.01
N ALA A 130 21.95 24.51 17.30
CA ALA A 130 23.37 24.84 17.29
C ALA A 130 23.88 25.30 18.66
N LEU A 131 23.08 26.08 19.41
CA LEU A 131 23.41 26.51 20.77
C LEU A 131 23.49 25.33 21.74
N ARG A 132 22.53 24.39 21.66
CA ARG A 132 22.57 23.15 22.46
C ARG A 132 23.80 22.32 22.16
N TYR A 133 24.19 22.21 20.89
CA TYR A 133 25.40 21.50 20.49
C TYR A 133 26.66 22.17 21.06
N ARG A 134 26.76 23.51 21.02
CA ARG A 134 27.87 24.26 21.63
C ARG A 134 27.94 24.09 23.14
N ILE A 135 26.81 24.10 23.83
CA ILE A 135 26.75 23.88 25.29
C ILE A 135 27.22 22.45 25.63
N ASN A 136 26.75 21.44 24.89
CA ASN A 136 27.18 20.06 25.11
C ASN A 136 28.69 19.91 24.85
N LYS A 137 29.21 20.51 23.77
CA LYS A 137 30.65 20.50 23.48
C LYS A 137 31.47 21.14 24.60
N LYS A 138 31.06 22.30 25.13
CA LYS A 138 31.73 22.94 26.28
C LYS A 138 31.73 22.03 27.52
N LYS A 139 30.61 21.36 27.80
CA LYS A 139 30.51 20.40 28.91
C LYS A 139 31.42 19.19 28.70
N ASP A 140 31.49 18.65 27.49
CA ASP A 140 32.37 17.53 27.15
C ASP A 140 33.85 17.91 27.28
N ASP A 141 34.22 19.12 26.85
CA ASP A 141 35.57 19.67 27.00
C ASP A 141 35.94 19.87 28.47
N GLU A 142 35.00 20.33 29.30
CA GLU A 142 35.19 20.51 30.74
C GLU A 142 35.33 19.16 31.46
N ILE A 143 34.49 18.17 31.11
CA ILE A 143 34.62 16.78 31.57
C ILE A 143 36.00 16.23 31.21
N ASN A 144 36.48 16.47 29.99
CA ASN A 144 37.81 16.03 29.56
C ASN A 144 38.94 16.74 30.32
N LYS A 145 38.83 18.05 30.60
CA LYS A 145 39.78 18.76 31.46
C LYS A 145 39.80 18.20 32.88
N LEU A 146 38.64 17.91 33.46
CA LEU A 146 38.52 17.29 34.78
C LEU A 146 39.13 15.88 34.81
N LYS A 147 38.86 15.05 33.80
CA LYS A 147 39.49 13.72 33.64
C LYS A 147 41.01 13.81 33.57
N LYS A 148 41.56 14.78 32.83
CA LYS A 148 43.02 15.03 32.76
C LYS A 148 43.59 15.45 34.12
N LYS A 149 42.91 16.35 34.85
CA LYS A 149 43.31 16.72 36.23
C LYS A 149 43.28 15.51 37.16
N LEU A 150 42.23 14.70 37.11
CA LEU A 150 42.08 13.50 37.93
C LEU A 150 43.22 12.51 37.66
N PHE A 151 43.60 12.29 36.40
CA PHE A 151 44.75 11.48 36.03
C PHE A 151 46.08 12.06 36.55
N LYS A 152 46.28 13.38 36.45
CA LYS A 152 47.45 14.08 37.01
C LYS A 152 47.56 13.85 38.52
N TYR A 153 46.48 14.01 39.28
CA TYR A 153 46.47 13.79 40.72
C TYR A 153 46.71 12.32 41.08
N LYS A 154 46.10 11.37 40.34
CA LYS A 154 46.39 9.93 40.50
C LYS A 154 47.87 9.63 40.32
N LYS A 155 48.51 10.15 39.28
CA LYS A 155 49.96 9.97 39.04
C LYS A 155 50.84 10.64 40.10
N ARG A 156 50.43 11.80 40.63
CA ARG A 156 51.13 12.47 41.73
C ARG A 156 51.08 11.63 43.01
N LEU A 157 49.90 11.06 43.32
CA LEU A 157 49.72 10.14 44.44
C LEU A 157 50.62 8.91 44.27
N THR A 158 50.66 8.29 43.07
CA THR A 158 51.52 7.12 42.82
C THR A 158 53.00 7.43 43.04
N ARG A 159 53.48 8.60 42.59
CA ARG A 159 54.87 9.02 42.79
C ARG A 159 55.20 9.30 44.26
N LEU A 160 54.26 9.87 45.01
CA LEU A 160 54.42 10.08 46.46
C LEU A 160 54.51 8.74 47.19
N THR A 161 53.65 7.78 46.83
CA THR A 161 53.68 6.41 47.39
C THR A 161 54.90 5.59 46.93
N GLU A 162 55.53 5.93 45.81
CA GLU A 162 56.79 5.30 45.37
C GLU A 162 58.01 5.90 46.07
N ARG A 163 57.97 7.17 46.47
CA ARG A 163 59.05 7.82 47.24
C ARG A 163 59.18 7.29 48.66
N THR A 164 58.11 6.75 49.24
CA THR A 164 58.11 6.13 50.57
C THR A 164 58.62 4.68 50.56
N LYS A 165 58.94 4.11 49.38
CA LYS A 165 59.53 2.78 49.28
C LYS A 165 61.07 2.84 49.32
N PRO A 166 61.75 1.95 50.04
CA PRO A 166 63.22 1.91 50.07
C PRO A 166 63.78 1.62 48.67
N LYS A 167 64.76 2.41 48.21
CA LYS A 167 65.37 2.26 46.88
C LYS A 167 66.41 1.13 46.89
N PRO A 168 66.37 0.18 45.93
CA PRO A 168 67.46 -0.79 45.74
C PRO A 168 68.63 -0.19 44.95
N LYS A 169 69.86 -0.61 45.29
CA LYS A 169 71.21 -0.48 44.67
C LYS A 169 71.49 0.71 43.72
N ASP A 170 72.66 1.32 43.91
CA ASP A 170 73.15 2.46 43.10
C ASP A 170 73.04 2.22 41.58
N THR A 171 72.35 3.14 40.91
CA THR A 171 72.27 3.20 39.45
C THR A 171 73.63 3.59 38.82
N PRO A 172 73.91 3.22 37.55
CA PRO A 172 75.10 3.67 36.82
C PRO A 172 75.41 5.16 36.95
N ASN A 173 74.39 6.03 36.87
CA ASN A 173 74.57 7.49 37.00
C ASN A 173 75.00 7.89 38.42
N THR A 174 74.37 7.31 39.45
CA THR A 174 74.73 7.58 40.85
C THR A 174 76.07 6.98 41.23
N LYS A 175 76.49 5.85 40.63
CA LYS A 175 77.85 5.32 40.79
C LYS A 175 78.90 6.24 40.17
N LEU A 176 78.63 6.79 38.98
CA LEU A 176 79.54 7.72 38.32
C LEU A 176 79.66 9.05 39.08
N GLN A 177 78.55 9.60 39.57
CA GLN A 177 78.55 10.81 40.40
C GLN A 177 79.36 10.62 41.70
N LYS A 178 79.15 9.50 42.43
CA LYS A 178 79.95 9.18 43.62
C LYS A 178 81.45 9.03 43.35
N MET A 179 81.85 8.59 42.15
CA MET A 179 83.26 8.49 41.73
C MET A 179 83.87 9.82 41.29
N ILE A 180 83.04 10.78 40.86
CA ILE A 180 83.47 12.15 40.50
C ILE A 180 83.73 12.97 41.77
N ASP A 181 82.95 12.74 42.81
CA ASP A 181 83.05 13.48 44.08
C ASP A 181 84.27 13.07 44.94
N ASN A 182 84.97 11.97 44.60
CA ASN A 182 86.20 11.52 45.25
C ASN A 182 87.46 11.80 44.38
N PRO A 183 88.41 12.65 44.83
CA PRO A 183 89.60 13.05 44.06
C PRO A 183 90.50 11.87 43.62
N GLU A 184 90.63 10.82 44.43
CA GLU A 184 91.50 9.66 44.15
C GLU A 184 90.98 8.82 42.97
N THR A 185 89.66 8.75 42.79
CA THR A 185 89.02 7.96 41.73
C THR A 185 88.87 8.70 40.41
N ARG A 186 89.33 9.95 40.31
CA ARG A 186 89.24 10.76 39.08
C ARG A 186 89.94 10.11 37.88
N ARG A 187 91.08 9.44 38.12
CA ARG A 187 91.79 8.65 37.08
C ARG A 187 90.95 7.48 36.56
N GLU A 188 90.18 6.82 37.42
CA GLU A 188 89.26 5.75 36.99
C GLU A 188 88.10 6.27 36.17
N VAL A 189 87.55 7.44 36.51
CA VAL A 189 86.46 8.06 35.75
C VAL A 189 86.94 8.39 34.33
N VAL A 190 88.15 8.93 34.19
CA VAL A 190 88.77 9.19 32.88
C VAL A 190 88.99 7.89 32.10
N LYS A 191 89.49 6.82 32.73
CA LYS A 191 89.62 5.50 32.07
C LYS A 191 88.27 4.93 31.62
N LYS A 192 87.21 5.05 32.43
CA LYS A 192 85.85 4.57 32.10
C LYS A 192 85.22 5.41 30.99
N ALA A 193 85.47 6.72 30.96
CA ALA A 193 85.05 7.59 29.86
C ALA A 193 85.79 7.26 28.55
N LEU A 194 87.11 7.05 28.62
CA LEU A 194 87.92 6.62 27.48
C LEU A 194 87.45 5.27 26.93
N PHE A 195 87.17 4.30 27.80
CA PHE A 195 86.58 3.01 27.40
C PHE A 195 85.26 3.18 26.64
N GLY A 196 84.42 4.14 27.05
CA GLY A 196 83.18 4.48 26.36
C GLY A 196 83.40 5.02 24.95
N GLU A 197 84.40 5.88 24.74
CA GLU A 197 84.73 6.43 23.41
C GLU A 197 85.43 5.39 22.51
N VAL A 198 86.33 4.58 23.05
CA VAL A 198 86.97 3.48 22.29
C VAL A 198 85.92 2.47 21.81
N LEU A 199 85.00 2.06 22.69
CA LEU A 199 83.94 1.11 22.34
C LEU A 199 82.97 1.70 21.30
N LYS A 200 82.76 3.02 21.31
CA LYS A 200 81.95 3.72 20.31
C LYS A 200 82.61 3.69 18.94
N GLU A 201 83.92 3.98 18.84
CA GLU A 201 84.64 3.90 17.57
C GLU A 201 84.70 2.45 17.04
N GLN A 202 84.96 1.46 17.89
CA GLN A 202 84.95 0.05 17.47
C GLN A 202 83.57 -0.40 16.92
N LEU A 203 82.48 0.08 17.52
CA LEU A 203 81.14 -0.22 17.02
C LEU A 203 80.83 0.49 15.69
N ARG A 204 81.44 1.66 15.41
CA ARG A 204 81.31 2.35 14.11
C ARG A 204 82.00 1.55 13.02
N GLU A 205 83.23 1.11 13.28
CA GLU A 205 84.02 0.28 12.38
C GLU A 205 83.33 -1.07 12.11
N ASN A 206 82.86 -1.75 13.15
CA ASN A 206 82.11 -3.00 12.99
C ASN A 206 80.83 -2.78 12.17
N LEU A 207 80.17 -1.61 12.29
CA LEU A 207 78.96 -1.31 11.51
C LEU A 207 79.28 -0.99 10.04
N SER A 208 80.42 -0.34 9.74
CA SER A 208 80.85 -0.08 8.36
C SER A 208 81.24 -1.35 7.63
N ASN A 209 81.85 -2.31 8.33
CA ASN A 209 82.34 -3.57 7.74
C ASN A 209 81.22 -4.60 7.45
N LEU A 210 80.00 -4.36 7.94
CA LEU A 210 78.84 -5.21 7.62
C LEU A 210 78.26 -4.83 6.25
N ASN A 211 77.94 -5.82 5.42
CA ASN A 211 77.41 -5.58 4.08
C ASN A 211 75.89 -5.77 4.01
N THR A 212 75.30 -6.68 4.79
CA THR A 212 73.87 -6.97 4.69
C THR A 212 73.01 -6.18 5.68
N VAL A 213 71.76 -5.89 5.27
CA VAL A 213 70.77 -5.22 6.13
C VAL A 213 70.40 -6.08 7.35
N ARG A 214 70.49 -7.42 7.22
CA ARG A 214 70.17 -8.36 8.31
C ARG A 214 71.23 -8.32 9.41
N GLU A 215 72.51 -8.33 9.05
CA GLU A 215 73.63 -8.22 10.01
C GLU A 215 73.61 -6.86 10.72
N LYS A 216 73.43 -5.76 9.97
CA LYS A 216 73.29 -4.41 10.54
C LYS A 216 72.12 -4.32 11.52
N ARG A 217 71.03 -5.05 11.28
CA ARG A 217 69.88 -5.13 12.18
C ARG A 217 70.17 -5.98 13.42
N MET A 218 70.93 -7.07 13.30
CA MET A 218 71.33 -7.88 14.45
C MET A 218 72.26 -7.11 15.39
N LEU A 219 73.29 -6.43 14.86
CA LEU A 219 74.16 -5.56 15.64
C LEU A 219 73.36 -4.46 16.37
N ALA A 220 72.43 -3.80 15.66
CA ALA A 220 71.54 -2.82 16.26
C ALA A 220 70.62 -3.38 17.35
N LYS A 221 70.27 -4.66 17.30
CA LYS A 221 69.48 -5.33 18.34
C LYS A 221 70.32 -5.62 19.57
N VAL A 222 71.56 -6.12 19.38
CA VAL A 222 72.51 -6.45 20.47
C VAL A 222 72.89 -5.20 21.28
N VAL A 223 73.13 -4.08 20.60
CA VAL A 223 73.56 -2.82 21.22
C VAL A 223 72.37 -2.02 21.81
N SER A 224 71.12 -2.48 21.61
CA SER A 224 69.89 -1.82 22.09
C SER A 224 69.19 -2.62 23.19
N GLY A 225 68.67 -1.95 24.23
CA GLY A 225 67.97 -2.61 25.33
C GLY A 225 67.31 -1.65 26.32
N SER A 226 66.55 -2.18 27.27
CA SER A 226 65.80 -1.38 28.26
C SER A 226 66.69 -0.49 29.13
N MET A 227 67.88 -0.99 29.51
CA MET A 227 68.88 -0.25 30.28
C MET A 227 69.43 0.94 29.48
N VAL A 228 69.74 0.70 28.21
CA VAL A 228 70.22 1.70 27.26
C VAL A 228 69.16 2.76 26.95
N ASP A 229 67.91 2.34 26.72
CA ASP A 229 66.76 3.24 26.49
C ASP A 229 66.46 4.14 27.70
N LYS A 230 66.70 3.64 28.92
CA LYS A 230 66.47 4.37 30.19
C LYS A 230 67.33 5.63 30.29
N TYR A 231 68.62 5.54 29.94
CA TYR A 231 69.56 6.67 30.02
C TYR A 231 69.58 7.53 28.75
N LYS A 232 68.92 7.10 27.66
CA LYS A 232 68.76 7.86 26.41
C LYS A 232 70.05 8.36 25.76
N LEU A 233 71.20 7.77 26.10
CA LEU A 233 72.53 8.20 25.62
C LEU A 233 72.66 8.16 24.08
N TRP A 234 71.85 7.34 23.41
CA TRP A 234 71.80 7.20 21.94
C TRP A 234 70.89 8.23 21.25
N ARG A 235 70.32 9.17 21.99
CA ARG A 235 69.46 10.26 21.47
C ARG A 235 70.19 11.60 21.35
N MET A 236 71.50 11.62 21.58
CA MET A 236 72.30 12.82 21.33
C MET A 236 72.52 12.93 19.83
N ASP A 237 71.95 13.98 19.24
CA ASP A 237 72.09 14.24 17.81
C ASP A 237 73.59 14.41 17.48
N ASN A 238 74.02 13.71 16.44
CA ASN A 238 75.38 13.65 15.87
C ASN A 238 76.46 12.80 16.57
N ASN A 239 76.21 12.17 17.73
CA ASN A 239 77.24 11.36 18.41
C ASN A 239 76.90 9.87 18.61
N ALA A 240 75.78 9.38 18.09
CA ALA A 240 75.36 7.99 18.24
C ALA A 240 75.87 7.09 17.10
N VAL A 241 76.43 5.91 17.43
CA VAL A 241 76.90 4.91 16.44
C VAL A 241 75.74 4.32 15.62
N ILE A 242 74.55 4.19 16.21
CA ILE A 242 73.37 3.59 15.58
C ILE A 242 72.18 4.55 15.67
N THR A 243 71.61 4.91 14.53
CA THR A 243 70.51 5.88 14.47
C THR A 243 69.22 5.36 15.09
N LEU A 244 68.45 6.27 15.71
CA LEU A 244 67.14 6.01 16.31
C LEU A 244 66.16 5.34 15.32
N ARG A 245 66.29 5.66 14.03
CA ARG A 245 65.46 5.11 12.94
C ARG A 245 65.75 3.61 12.72
N ARG A 246 67.02 3.18 12.86
CA ARG A 246 67.41 1.76 12.76
C ARG A 246 66.96 0.95 13.98
N ILE A 247 67.07 1.52 15.19
CA ILE A 247 66.57 0.89 16.44
C ILE A 247 65.03 0.75 16.42
N LYS A 248 64.30 1.74 15.91
CA LYS A 248 62.84 1.61 15.72
C LYS A 248 62.50 0.51 14.73
N LYS A 249 63.24 0.40 13.62
CA LYS A 249 63.02 -0.66 12.61
C LYS A 249 63.38 -2.06 13.12
N SER A 250 64.36 -2.23 14.02
CA SER A 250 64.67 -3.52 14.63
C SER A 250 63.61 -3.97 15.63
N LYS A 251 62.96 -3.03 16.35
CA LYS A 251 61.84 -3.30 17.29
C LYS A 251 60.50 -3.61 16.59
N VAL A 252 60.39 -3.42 15.27
CA VAL A 252 59.13 -3.56 14.50
C VAL A 252 58.79 -5.01 14.13
N THR A 253 59.61 -6.01 14.48
CA THR A 253 59.34 -7.42 14.19
C THR A 253 58.13 -8.02 14.93
N GLY A 254 57.34 -7.23 15.68
CA GLY A 254 56.16 -7.70 16.40
C GLY A 254 54.81 -7.04 16.04
N ARG A 255 54.72 -6.18 15.00
CA ARG A 255 53.47 -5.39 14.76
C ARG A 255 52.92 -5.35 13.33
N LEU A 256 53.29 -6.29 12.47
CA LEU A 256 52.66 -6.48 11.15
C LEU A 256 52.33 -7.96 10.87
N ALA A 257 51.88 -8.70 11.89
CA ALA A 257 50.94 -9.79 11.62
C ALA A 257 49.63 -9.12 11.16
N GLY A 258 49.11 -9.57 10.02
CA GLY A 258 48.14 -8.85 9.21
C GLY A 258 46.87 -8.40 9.93
N LYS A 259 46.16 -7.46 9.32
CA LYS A 259 44.70 -7.33 9.52
C LYS A 259 44.15 -8.76 9.48
N THR A 260 43.67 -9.28 10.60
CA THR A 260 43.11 -10.63 10.66
C THR A 260 42.05 -10.73 9.58
N LYS A 261 42.34 -11.51 8.54
CA LYS A 261 41.38 -11.89 7.53
C LYS A 261 40.22 -12.48 8.32
N VAL A 262 39.02 -11.93 8.16
CA VAL A 262 37.81 -12.55 8.75
C VAL A 262 37.83 -14.00 8.26
N SER A 263 37.73 -14.96 9.19
CA SER A 263 37.88 -16.37 8.82
C SER A 263 36.85 -16.74 7.76
N ASP A 264 37.24 -17.63 6.85
CA ASP A 264 36.36 -18.08 5.77
C ASP A 264 35.10 -18.78 6.32
N GLU A 265 35.19 -19.35 7.53
CA GLU A 265 34.06 -19.88 8.30
C GLU A 265 33.04 -18.80 8.69
N VAL A 266 33.50 -17.65 9.19
CA VAL A 266 32.63 -16.52 9.54
C VAL A 266 31.97 -15.94 8.28
N LEU A 267 32.70 -15.86 7.17
CA LEU A 267 32.17 -15.44 5.88
C LEU A 267 31.07 -16.38 5.40
N LYS A 268 31.30 -17.69 5.43
CA LYS A 268 30.31 -18.71 5.06
C LYS A 268 29.10 -18.68 5.99
N ALA A 269 29.29 -18.57 7.30
CA ALA A 269 28.18 -18.53 8.26
C ALA A 269 27.26 -17.33 8.03
N VAL A 270 27.82 -16.14 7.76
CA VAL A 270 27.02 -14.95 7.43
C VAL A 270 26.35 -15.09 6.07
N ALA A 271 27.06 -15.63 5.06
CA ALA A 271 26.48 -15.88 3.74
C ALA A 271 25.29 -16.84 3.82
N ASN A 272 25.45 -18.00 4.46
CA ASN A 272 24.40 -19.00 4.66
C ASN A 272 23.19 -18.41 5.39
N PHE A 273 23.41 -17.62 6.44
CA PHE A 273 22.31 -16.95 7.13
C PHE A 273 21.51 -16.03 6.22
N PHE A 274 22.19 -15.24 5.37
CA PHE A 274 21.48 -14.37 4.44
C PHE A 274 20.87 -15.14 3.27
N GLU A 275 21.45 -16.26 2.83
CA GLU A 275 20.92 -17.11 1.75
C GLU A 275 19.77 -18.01 2.18
N ASP A 276 19.54 -18.17 3.48
CA ASP A 276 18.34 -18.80 4.02
C ASP A 276 17.07 -18.08 3.52
N ASP A 277 16.13 -18.87 2.99
CA ASP A 277 14.86 -18.40 2.43
C ASP A 277 13.98 -17.65 3.45
N SER A 278 14.20 -17.87 4.75
CA SER A 278 13.54 -17.13 5.84
C SER A 278 14.08 -15.69 6.03
N ASN A 279 15.25 -15.39 5.47
CA ASN A 279 15.95 -14.10 5.62
C ASN A 279 16.10 -13.34 4.28
N SER A 280 16.15 -14.03 3.15
CA SER A 280 16.08 -13.43 1.81
C SER A 280 15.35 -14.33 0.82
N ARG A 281 14.72 -13.77 -0.22
CA ARG A 281 14.06 -14.52 -1.31
C ARG A 281 14.84 -14.40 -2.62
N LEU A 282 14.90 -15.45 -3.44
CA LEU A 282 15.47 -15.38 -4.79
C LEU A 282 14.63 -14.47 -5.70
N GLY A 283 15.30 -13.69 -6.55
CA GLY A 283 14.65 -12.98 -7.66
C GLY A 283 14.31 -13.95 -8.78
N ALA A 284 13.11 -13.86 -9.32
CA ALA A 284 12.59 -14.77 -10.34
C ALA A 284 12.86 -14.29 -11.79
N GLY A 285 13.29 -13.05 -11.98
CA GLY A 285 13.43 -12.48 -13.32
C GLY A 285 14.72 -12.88 -14.04
N LYS A 286 14.63 -13.14 -15.36
CA LYS A 286 15.79 -13.42 -16.25
C LYS A 286 16.83 -12.28 -16.27
N LYS A 287 16.41 -11.04 -15.96
CA LYS A 287 17.28 -9.84 -15.84
C LYS A 287 17.67 -9.51 -14.39
N GLU A 288 17.31 -10.34 -13.42
CA GLU A 288 17.56 -10.10 -12.00
C GLU A 288 18.85 -10.76 -11.50
N PHE A 289 19.94 -10.54 -12.22
CA PHE A 289 21.28 -10.95 -11.81
C PHE A 289 22.15 -9.72 -11.47
N ILE A 290 23.21 -9.93 -10.71
CA ILE A 290 24.21 -8.90 -10.42
C ILE A 290 25.61 -9.49 -10.60
N THR A 291 26.44 -8.76 -11.31
CA THR A 291 27.83 -9.13 -11.58
C THR A 291 28.74 -8.20 -10.80
N ARG A 292 29.66 -8.78 -10.02
CA ARG A 292 30.69 -8.01 -9.31
C ARG A 292 31.97 -8.82 -9.27
N LYS A 293 33.09 -8.20 -9.68
CA LYS A 293 34.42 -8.85 -9.77
C LYS A 293 34.41 -10.16 -10.60
N GLY A 294 33.74 -10.15 -11.75
CA GLY A 294 33.67 -11.32 -12.65
C GLY A 294 32.70 -12.42 -12.22
N THR A 295 32.15 -12.40 -11.00
CA THR A 295 31.16 -13.38 -10.56
C THR A 295 29.74 -12.85 -10.79
N ARG A 296 28.95 -13.56 -11.61
CA ARG A 296 27.52 -13.31 -11.83
C ARG A 296 26.69 -14.20 -10.89
N LYS A 297 25.79 -13.60 -10.11
CA LYS A 297 24.87 -14.30 -9.21
C LYS A 297 23.45 -13.76 -9.39
N GLN A 298 22.44 -14.63 -9.27
CA GLN A 298 21.04 -14.21 -9.21
C GLN A 298 20.82 -13.35 -7.97
N LYS A 299 20.06 -12.26 -8.10
CA LYS A 299 19.74 -11.39 -6.96
C LYS A 299 18.89 -12.15 -5.95
N ARG A 300 19.11 -11.88 -4.67
CA ARG A 300 18.19 -12.23 -3.57
C ARG A 300 17.77 -10.97 -2.84
N TYR A 301 16.51 -10.84 -2.50
CA TYR A 301 15.94 -9.69 -1.81
C TYR A 301 15.79 -10.00 -0.32
N MET A 302 16.36 -9.15 0.55
CA MET A 302 16.20 -9.30 2.00
C MET A 302 14.73 -9.14 2.42
N LEU A 303 14.26 -10.00 3.34
CA LEU A 303 12.88 -10.00 3.83
C LEU A 303 12.65 -9.07 5.04
N ASP A 304 13.72 -8.54 5.63
CA ASP A 304 13.68 -7.62 6.77
C ASP A 304 14.80 -6.58 6.64
N SER A 305 14.74 -5.54 7.46
CA SER A 305 15.81 -4.57 7.66
C SER A 305 17.09 -5.24 8.15
N LEU A 306 18.25 -4.66 7.83
CA LEU A 306 19.54 -5.16 8.33
C LEU A 306 19.60 -5.22 9.86
N VAL A 307 18.89 -4.31 10.56
CA VAL A 307 18.80 -4.29 12.02
C VAL A 307 17.97 -5.47 12.53
N GLY A 308 16.83 -5.76 11.88
CA GLY A 308 15.99 -6.92 12.17
C GLY A 308 16.73 -8.24 11.93
N LEU A 309 17.38 -8.38 10.76
CA LEU A 309 18.19 -9.55 10.41
C LEU A 309 19.36 -9.75 11.37
N TYR A 310 20.05 -8.68 11.78
CA TYR A 310 21.12 -8.80 12.78
C TYR A 310 20.58 -9.26 14.14
N SER A 311 19.42 -8.77 14.55
CA SER A 311 18.77 -9.20 15.79
C SER A 311 18.36 -10.68 15.72
N LYS A 312 17.89 -11.17 14.56
CA LYS A 312 17.63 -12.59 14.30
C LYS A 312 18.91 -13.42 14.36
N TYR A 313 19.98 -12.98 13.71
CA TYR A 313 21.30 -13.63 13.71
C TYR A 313 21.87 -13.80 15.13
N GLN A 314 21.71 -12.78 15.99
CA GLN A 314 22.11 -12.86 17.39
C GLN A 314 21.24 -13.85 18.21
N LYS A 315 19.93 -13.91 17.93
CA LYS A 315 18.98 -14.79 18.64
C LYS A 315 19.12 -16.26 18.25
N GLN A 316 19.51 -16.57 17.02
CA GLN A 316 19.75 -17.95 16.55
C GLN A 316 21.00 -18.62 17.14
N LYS A 317 21.65 -18.01 18.16
CA LYS A 317 22.91 -18.47 18.76
C LYS A 317 23.97 -18.80 17.70
N SER A 318 24.21 -17.86 16.77
CA SER A 318 25.32 -17.99 15.82
C SER A 318 26.62 -18.33 16.54
N GLN A 319 27.35 -19.30 16.00
CA GLN A 319 28.66 -19.77 16.46
C GLN A 319 29.68 -18.62 16.63
N PHE A 320 29.46 -17.48 15.95
CA PHE A 320 30.34 -16.33 15.94
C PHE A 320 29.64 -15.05 16.41
N LYS A 321 30.19 -14.40 17.46
CA LYS A 321 29.72 -13.08 17.91
C LYS A 321 30.26 -11.98 17.00
N LEU A 322 29.39 -11.41 16.17
CA LEU A 322 29.73 -10.31 15.25
C LEU A 322 29.12 -8.99 15.71
N SER A 323 29.83 -7.88 15.46
CA SER A 323 29.25 -6.53 15.57
C SER A 323 28.27 -6.27 14.42
N TYR A 324 27.29 -5.38 14.63
CA TYR A 324 26.34 -4.98 13.58
C TYR A 324 27.05 -4.49 12.31
N GLN A 325 28.11 -3.70 12.50
CA GLN A 325 28.89 -3.15 11.39
C GLN A 325 29.64 -4.25 10.62
N THR A 326 30.22 -5.21 11.33
CA THR A 326 30.88 -6.37 10.71
C THR A 326 29.87 -7.21 9.95
N PHE A 327 28.71 -7.51 10.53
CA PHE A 327 27.62 -8.26 9.90
C PHE A 327 27.14 -7.60 8.60
N CYS A 328 26.88 -6.29 8.62
CA CYS A 328 26.45 -5.55 7.43
C CYS A 328 27.51 -5.54 6.32
N ARG A 329 28.79 -5.48 6.69
CA ARG A 329 29.92 -5.50 5.74
C ARG A 329 30.12 -6.87 5.11
N LEU A 330 29.86 -7.96 5.84
CA LEU A 330 30.02 -9.33 5.37
C LEU A 330 28.82 -9.83 4.54
N ARG A 331 27.75 -9.03 4.41
CA ARG A 331 26.61 -9.36 3.56
C ARG A 331 27.05 -9.60 2.10
N PRO A 332 26.67 -10.74 1.48
CA PRO A 332 26.96 -11.00 0.07
C PRO A 332 26.39 -9.92 -0.86
N PHE A 333 27.12 -9.61 -1.94
CA PHE A 333 26.74 -8.49 -2.82
C PHE A 333 25.47 -8.75 -3.65
N TRP A 334 25.11 -10.02 -3.84
CA TRP A 334 23.88 -10.42 -4.53
C TRP A 334 22.63 -10.36 -3.65
N ILE A 335 22.79 -10.07 -2.36
CA ILE A 335 21.70 -9.97 -1.39
C ILE A 335 21.39 -8.49 -1.18
N VAL A 336 20.36 -8.03 -1.89
CA VAL A 336 20.01 -6.62 -2.05
C VAL A 336 18.78 -6.24 -1.24
N LYS A 337 18.64 -4.94 -0.95
CA LYS A 337 17.40 -4.42 -0.38
C LYS A 337 16.33 -4.44 -1.47
N PRO A 338 15.10 -4.91 -1.19
CA PRO A 338 14.01 -4.75 -2.12
C PRO A 338 13.75 -3.25 -2.33
N LYS A 339 13.60 -2.84 -3.59
CA LYS A 339 13.14 -1.49 -3.90
C LYS A 339 11.59 -1.47 -3.95
N VAL A 340 10.98 -0.30 -3.70
CA VAL A 340 9.51 -0.15 -3.60
C VAL A 340 8.81 -0.35 -4.95
N ASP A 341 9.50 -0.08 -6.04
CA ASP A 341 9.11 -0.33 -7.44
C ASP A 341 9.14 -1.83 -7.81
N GLN A 342 9.78 -2.69 -7.00
CA GLN A 342 9.85 -4.14 -7.19
C GLN A 342 8.93 -4.90 -6.22
N ARG A 343 7.86 -4.25 -5.75
CA ARG A 343 6.86 -4.91 -4.91
C ARG A 343 5.92 -5.75 -5.77
N ASP A 344 5.44 -6.85 -5.20
CA ASP A 344 4.45 -7.69 -5.85
C ASP A 344 3.12 -6.92 -5.95
N THR A 345 2.67 -6.63 -7.17
CA THR A 345 1.41 -5.94 -7.48
C THR A 345 0.45 -6.84 -8.27
N CYS A 346 -0.85 -6.56 -8.15
CA CYS A 346 -1.92 -7.34 -8.79
C CYS A 346 -1.88 -8.83 -8.38
N LEU A 347 -1.79 -9.09 -7.07
CA LEU A 347 -1.86 -10.45 -6.52
C LEU A 347 -3.32 -10.92 -6.46
N CYS A 348 -3.55 -12.19 -6.79
CA CYS A 348 -4.84 -12.83 -6.55
C CYS A 348 -5.12 -12.91 -5.03
N ILE A 349 -6.30 -12.44 -4.63
CA ILE A 349 -6.73 -12.43 -3.22
C ILE A 349 -6.83 -13.86 -2.66
N THR A 350 -7.27 -14.82 -3.48
CA THR A 350 -7.39 -16.24 -3.08
C THR A 350 -6.03 -16.81 -2.70
N HIS A 351 -5.03 -16.74 -3.59
CA HIS A 351 -3.66 -17.22 -3.30
C HIS A 351 -3.01 -16.43 -2.17
N ALA A 352 -3.09 -15.10 -2.21
CA ALA A 352 -2.47 -14.25 -1.20
C ALA A 352 -3.01 -14.55 0.19
N ASN A 353 -4.32 -14.81 0.34
CA ASN A 353 -4.91 -15.16 1.62
C ASN A 353 -4.51 -16.55 2.08
N ILE A 354 -4.49 -17.56 1.19
CA ILE A 354 -4.01 -18.91 1.53
C ILE A 354 -2.55 -18.85 1.99
N ASP A 355 -1.67 -18.17 1.25
CA ASP A 355 -0.26 -18.02 1.62
C ASP A 355 -0.08 -17.34 2.98
N LEU A 356 -0.91 -16.34 3.30
CA LEU A 356 -0.85 -15.68 4.59
C LEU A 356 -1.27 -16.60 5.75
N LYS A 357 -2.28 -17.47 5.54
CA LYS A 357 -2.67 -18.49 6.54
C LYS A 357 -1.57 -19.54 6.70
N LEU A 358 -1.06 -20.08 5.59
CA LEU A 358 0.02 -21.08 5.59
C LEU A 358 1.28 -20.54 6.25
N THR A 359 1.66 -19.30 5.95
CA THR A 359 2.80 -18.63 6.58
C THR A 359 2.62 -18.50 8.09
N ALA A 360 1.42 -18.17 8.55
CA ALA A 360 1.13 -18.07 9.99
C ALA A 360 1.20 -19.42 10.70
N LEU A 361 0.61 -20.47 10.12
CA LEU A 361 0.67 -21.85 10.63
C LEU A 361 2.10 -22.41 10.62
N HIS A 362 2.87 -22.11 9.57
CA HIS A 362 4.30 -22.46 9.48
C HIS A 362 5.12 -21.78 10.56
N ASN A 363 4.91 -20.47 10.79
CA ASN A 363 5.58 -19.74 11.86
C ASN A 363 5.19 -20.26 13.26
N GLY A 364 3.96 -20.75 13.40
CA GLY A 364 3.48 -21.50 14.57
C GLY A 364 4.07 -22.92 14.70
N LYS A 365 4.89 -23.36 13.74
CA LYS A 365 5.45 -24.73 13.62
C LYS A 365 4.40 -25.84 13.50
N ILE A 366 3.20 -25.49 13.03
CA ILE A 366 2.07 -26.41 12.84
C ILE A 366 2.15 -27.09 11.47
N LEU A 367 2.58 -26.34 10.45
CA LEU A 367 2.82 -26.83 9.08
C LEU A 367 4.30 -26.73 8.71
N ASN A 368 4.75 -27.57 7.77
CA ASN A 368 6.12 -27.59 7.27
C ASN A 368 6.35 -26.68 6.05
N TYR A 369 5.29 -26.07 5.53
CA TYR A 369 5.31 -25.24 4.33
C TYR A 369 4.50 -23.96 4.56
N ASN A 370 4.82 -22.93 3.77
CA ASN A 370 4.31 -21.57 3.93
C ASN A 370 3.69 -20.99 2.66
N SER A 371 3.47 -21.82 1.64
CA SER A 371 2.98 -21.38 0.32
C SER A 371 1.98 -22.37 -0.26
N TYR A 372 0.98 -21.87 -0.98
CA TYR A 372 -0.06 -22.65 -1.64
C TYR A 372 0.52 -23.65 -2.65
N GLN A 373 1.64 -23.30 -3.31
CA GLN A 373 2.29 -24.19 -4.27
C GLN A 373 2.80 -25.48 -3.62
N LYS A 374 3.45 -25.36 -2.46
CA LYS A 374 3.91 -26.52 -1.67
C LYS A 374 2.74 -27.30 -1.09
N LEU A 375 1.69 -26.61 -0.64
CA LEU A 375 0.44 -27.24 -0.23
C LEU A 375 -0.13 -28.10 -1.36
N LEU A 376 -0.25 -27.58 -2.59
CA LEU A 376 -0.75 -28.33 -3.73
C LEU A 376 0.17 -29.51 -4.11
N GLN A 377 1.49 -29.35 -3.99
CA GLN A 377 2.45 -30.46 -4.20
C GLN A 377 2.26 -31.61 -3.18
N GLU A 378 1.83 -31.30 -1.95
CA GLU A 378 1.54 -32.31 -0.94
C GLU A 378 0.17 -32.97 -1.18
N LEU A 379 -0.83 -32.18 -1.59
CA LEU A 379 -2.20 -32.62 -1.75
C LEU A 379 -2.52 -33.29 -3.09
N CYS A 380 -1.77 -32.99 -4.15
CA CYS A 380 -1.98 -33.53 -5.50
C CYS A 380 -0.83 -34.46 -5.90
N CYS A 381 -1.12 -35.48 -6.73
CA CYS A 381 -0.04 -36.25 -7.38
C CYS A 381 0.74 -35.38 -8.37
N ASP A 382 0.01 -34.57 -9.14
CA ASP A 382 0.55 -33.51 -9.98
C ASP A 382 -0.36 -32.29 -9.89
N ARG A 383 0.24 -31.12 -9.63
CA ARG A 383 -0.46 -29.84 -9.50
C ARG A 383 -0.79 -29.19 -10.84
N TYR A 384 -0.41 -29.78 -11.97
CA TYR A 384 -0.82 -29.34 -13.31
C TYR A 384 -1.84 -30.29 -13.93
N ASN A 385 -2.19 -31.37 -13.24
CA ASN A 385 -3.18 -32.32 -13.70
C ASN A 385 -4.60 -31.90 -13.25
N GLU A 386 -5.49 -31.72 -14.21
CA GLU A 386 -6.88 -31.27 -13.96
C GLU A 386 -7.68 -32.25 -13.08
N GLN A 387 -7.47 -33.58 -13.20
CA GLN A 387 -8.15 -34.57 -12.36
C GLN A 387 -7.69 -34.50 -10.89
N CYS A 388 -6.41 -34.18 -10.66
CA CYS A 388 -5.89 -34.02 -9.30
C CYS A 388 -6.50 -32.78 -8.61
N ILE A 389 -6.56 -31.66 -9.33
CA ILE A 389 -7.07 -30.39 -8.80
C ILE A 389 -8.60 -30.38 -8.69
N SER A 390 -9.29 -31.07 -9.60
CA SER A 390 -10.73 -31.29 -9.51
C SER A 390 -11.14 -32.24 -8.39
N ARG A 391 -10.17 -32.85 -7.68
CA ARG A 391 -10.38 -33.87 -6.66
C ARG A 391 -11.16 -35.07 -7.22
N GLU A 392 -10.78 -35.53 -8.42
CA GLU A 392 -11.33 -36.73 -9.07
C GLU A 392 -10.29 -37.86 -9.14
N CYS A 393 -9.02 -37.55 -8.86
CA CYS A 393 -7.93 -38.54 -8.84
C CYS A 393 -8.01 -39.45 -7.60
N GLN A 394 -8.19 -40.75 -7.84
CA GLN A 394 -8.29 -41.78 -6.80
C GLN A 394 -7.05 -41.86 -5.88
N LYS A 395 -5.87 -41.46 -6.37
CA LYS A 395 -4.62 -41.47 -5.59
C LYS A 395 -4.50 -40.32 -4.58
N CYS A 396 -5.17 -39.18 -4.82
CA CYS A 396 -4.98 -37.97 -4.01
C CYS A 396 -6.26 -37.30 -3.51
N LEU A 397 -7.45 -37.83 -3.86
CA LEU A 397 -8.76 -37.35 -3.41
C LEU A 397 -8.79 -37.11 -1.88
N ASN A 398 -8.34 -38.09 -1.10
CA ASN A 398 -8.44 -38.08 0.36
C ASN A 398 -7.25 -37.40 1.06
N LYS A 399 -6.29 -36.83 0.31
CA LYS A 399 -5.15 -36.14 0.91
C LYS A 399 -5.57 -34.80 1.51
N THR A 400 -5.18 -34.60 2.77
CA THR A 400 -5.38 -33.38 3.55
C THR A 400 -4.05 -32.89 4.14
N PRO A 401 -3.95 -31.60 4.53
CA PRO A 401 -2.73 -31.06 5.11
C PRO A 401 -2.30 -31.82 6.38
N SER A 402 -1.03 -32.21 6.47
CA SER A 402 -0.50 -32.84 7.69
C SER A 402 -0.10 -31.79 8.73
N TYR A 403 -0.76 -31.82 9.90
CA TYR A 403 -0.50 -30.90 11.01
C TYR A 403 0.34 -31.55 12.12
N LYS A 404 1.32 -30.82 12.64
CA LYS A 404 2.08 -31.18 13.85
C LYS A 404 1.30 -30.88 15.12
N GLU A 405 1.68 -31.50 16.24
CA GLU A 405 1.11 -31.17 17.55
C GLU A 405 1.25 -29.68 17.88
N PHE A 406 0.16 -29.07 18.35
CA PHE A 406 0.11 -27.65 18.67
C PHE A 406 -0.71 -27.37 19.93
N ASN A 407 -0.45 -26.23 20.57
CA ASN A 407 -1.22 -25.77 21.72
C ASN A 407 -2.25 -24.72 21.28
N ASP A 408 -3.53 -25.09 21.30
CA ASP A 408 -4.62 -24.23 20.84
C ASP A 408 -4.87 -22.99 21.72
N LYS A 409 -4.35 -22.98 22.95
CA LYS A 409 -4.44 -21.80 23.83
C LYS A 409 -3.46 -20.70 23.47
N LYS A 410 -2.46 -20.98 22.63
CA LYS A 410 -1.48 -20.00 22.15
C LYS A 410 -1.98 -19.39 20.85
N SER A 411 -2.46 -18.16 20.93
CA SER A 411 -2.96 -17.46 19.74
C SER A 411 -1.86 -17.23 18.70
N ILE A 412 -2.27 -17.21 17.43
CA ILE A 412 -1.43 -16.95 16.28
C ILE A 412 -1.95 -15.69 15.59
N ILE A 413 -1.04 -14.76 15.33
CA ILE A 413 -1.33 -13.56 14.56
C ILE A 413 -1.12 -13.85 13.07
N TYR A 414 -2.18 -13.71 12.28
CA TYR A 414 -2.10 -13.79 10.82
C TYR A 414 -2.68 -12.53 10.17
N LYS A 415 -2.46 -12.39 8.86
CA LYS A 415 -3.00 -11.28 8.08
C LYS A 415 -3.90 -11.82 6.98
N LYS A 416 -4.93 -11.08 6.59
CA LYS A 416 -5.81 -11.42 5.47
C LYS A 416 -6.21 -10.16 4.71
N TRP A 417 -6.30 -10.24 3.40
CA TRP A 417 -6.94 -9.22 2.57
C TRP A 417 -8.46 -9.38 2.65
N ILE A 418 -9.14 -8.30 3.03
CA ILE A 418 -10.60 -8.25 3.22
C ILE A 418 -11.14 -7.04 2.44
N ALA A 419 -12.30 -7.20 1.83
CA ALA A 419 -13.07 -6.12 1.24
C ALA A 419 -14.06 -5.56 2.28
N GLU A 420 -13.90 -4.30 2.66
CA GLU A 420 -14.83 -3.60 3.57
C GLU A 420 -15.52 -2.46 2.80
N LYS A 421 -16.85 -2.35 2.92
CA LYS A 421 -17.60 -1.21 2.36
C LYS A 421 -17.37 0.00 3.25
N ALA A 422 -16.96 1.11 2.66
CA ALA A 422 -16.75 2.38 3.34
C ALA A 422 -17.48 3.50 2.60
N GLU A 423 -17.97 4.48 3.32
CA GLU A 423 -18.47 5.70 2.73
C GLU A 423 -17.29 6.58 2.32
N PHE A 424 -17.36 7.09 1.09
CA PHE A 424 -16.43 8.06 0.55
C PHE A 424 -17.23 9.27 0.14
N ILE A 425 -16.93 10.40 0.78
CA ILE A 425 -17.46 11.70 0.42
C ILE A 425 -16.55 12.25 -0.67
N ASP A 426 -17.10 12.51 -1.86
CA ASP A 426 -16.35 13.16 -2.92
C ASP A 426 -16.00 14.60 -2.50
N PRO A 427 -14.71 14.96 -2.43
CA PRO A 427 -14.31 16.31 -2.01
C PRO A 427 -14.84 17.42 -2.93
N LYS A 428 -15.18 17.11 -4.19
CA LYS A 428 -15.68 18.08 -5.17
C LYS A 428 -17.19 18.19 -5.20
N SER A 429 -17.90 17.06 -5.29
CA SER A 429 -19.37 17.07 -5.38
C SER A 429 -20.08 16.97 -4.04
N LYS A 430 -19.36 16.74 -2.94
CA LYS A 430 -19.89 16.44 -1.59
C LYS A 430 -20.85 15.24 -1.51
N ASN A 431 -21.06 14.53 -2.62
CA ASN A 431 -21.91 13.36 -2.65
C ASN A 431 -21.23 12.18 -1.95
N THR A 432 -21.99 11.49 -1.10
CA THR A 432 -21.54 10.28 -0.43
C THR A 432 -21.76 9.10 -1.34
N ARG A 433 -20.68 8.42 -1.72
CA ARG A 433 -20.73 7.15 -2.44
C ARG A 433 -20.19 6.01 -1.58
N ARG A 434 -20.85 4.86 -1.63
CA ARG A 434 -20.33 3.62 -1.04
C ARG A 434 -19.22 3.07 -1.92
N VAL A 435 -18.02 2.93 -1.36
CA VAL A 435 -16.86 2.34 -2.04
C VAL A 435 -16.38 1.09 -1.32
N THR A 436 -15.98 0.07 -2.07
CA THR A 436 -15.34 -1.12 -1.52
C THR A 436 -13.85 -0.86 -1.39
N LYS A 437 -13.31 -0.94 -0.16
CA LYS A 437 -11.88 -0.81 0.12
C LYS A 437 -11.29 -2.17 0.47
N HIS A 438 -10.19 -2.52 -0.21
CA HIS A 438 -9.41 -3.71 0.13
C HIS A 438 -8.34 -3.36 1.16
N ILE A 439 -8.39 -3.99 2.33
CA ILE A 439 -7.44 -3.77 3.42
C ILE A 439 -6.80 -5.08 3.87
N LYS A 440 -5.53 -5.01 4.27
CA LYS A 440 -4.81 -6.14 4.88
C LYS A 440 -4.95 -6.06 6.40
N LYS A 441 -5.92 -6.78 6.94
CA LYS A 441 -6.23 -6.81 8.37
C LYS A 441 -5.33 -7.82 9.10
N SER A 442 -4.90 -7.49 10.32
CA SER A 442 -4.20 -8.44 11.20
C SER A 442 -5.20 -9.00 12.20
N LEU A 443 -5.23 -10.31 12.34
CA LEU A 443 -6.18 -11.06 13.18
C LEU A 443 -5.37 -11.92 14.15
N ASP A 444 -5.82 -11.96 15.39
CA ASP A 444 -5.24 -12.78 16.47
C ASP A 444 -6.25 -13.86 16.83
N VAL A 445 -5.94 -15.12 16.50
CA VAL A 445 -6.88 -16.24 16.57
C VAL A 445 -6.22 -17.48 17.13
N ASN A 446 -7.03 -18.43 17.60
CA ASN A 446 -6.52 -19.73 18.01
C ASN A 446 -6.12 -20.58 16.78
N PRO A 447 -5.07 -21.41 16.88
CA PRO A 447 -4.61 -22.28 15.81
C PRO A 447 -5.71 -23.12 15.15
N ARG A 448 -6.59 -23.74 15.94
CA ARG A 448 -7.68 -24.59 15.45
C ARG A 448 -8.67 -23.82 14.59
N TYR A 449 -9.00 -22.59 14.97
CA TYR A 449 -9.86 -21.72 14.16
C TYR A 449 -9.24 -21.44 12.79
N LEU A 450 -7.94 -21.11 12.76
CA LEU A 450 -7.22 -20.84 11.53
C LEU A 450 -7.12 -22.08 10.62
N ILE A 451 -6.98 -23.27 11.21
CA ILE A 451 -7.01 -24.55 10.49
C ILE A 451 -8.39 -24.79 9.86
N THR A 452 -9.47 -24.62 10.61
CA THR A 452 -10.84 -24.74 10.07
C THR A 452 -11.06 -23.77 8.91
N GLU A 453 -10.68 -22.50 9.09
CA GLU A 453 -10.78 -21.49 8.02
C GLU A 453 -9.90 -21.84 6.81
N LEU A 454 -8.76 -22.49 7.00
CA LEU A 454 -7.92 -22.97 5.89
C LEU A 454 -8.67 -24.06 5.11
N HIS A 455 -9.25 -25.05 5.80
CA HIS A 455 -10.00 -26.14 5.17
C HIS A 455 -11.22 -25.64 4.37
N GLU A 456 -11.96 -24.67 4.89
CA GLU A 456 -13.07 -24.02 4.17
C GLU A 456 -12.60 -23.30 2.89
N ASP A 457 -11.43 -22.69 2.93
CA ASP A 457 -10.87 -22.00 1.77
C ASP A 457 -10.12 -22.96 0.81
N LEU A 458 -9.83 -24.20 1.20
CA LEU A 458 -9.21 -25.19 0.30
C LEU A 458 -10.13 -25.52 -0.87
N GLU A 459 -11.43 -25.73 -0.64
CA GLU A 459 -12.38 -26.03 -1.71
C GLU A 459 -12.39 -24.89 -2.76
N LYS A 460 -12.40 -23.64 -2.28
CA LYS A 460 -12.31 -22.45 -3.14
C LYS A 460 -10.98 -22.40 -3.89
N LEU A 461 -9.87 -22.72 -3.24
CA LEU A 461 -8.55 -22.76 -3.85
C LEU A 461 -8.50 -23.81 -4.97
N PHE A 462 -8.95 -25.05 -4.72
CA PHE A 462 -8.95 -26.11 -5.74
C PHE A 462 -9.81 -25.75 -6.94
N ARG A 463 -11.01 -25.22 -6.71
CA ARG A 463 -11.88 -24.73 -7.79
C ARG A 463 -11.22 -23.61 -8.59
N HIS A 464 -10.59 -22.66 -7.91
CA HIS A 464 -9.89 -21.55 -8.55
C HIS A 464 -8.69 -22.02 -9.38
N GLU A 465 -7.86 -22.94 -8.86
CA GLU A 465 -6.76 -23.56 -9.61
C GLU A 465 -7.25 -24.36 -10.82
N ARG A 466 -8.36 -25.10 -10.68
CA ARG A 466 -8.98 -25.84 -11.79
C ARG A 466 -9.33 -24.89 -12.92
N ASN A 467 -10.04 -23.81 -12.60
CA ASN A 467 -10.46 -22.84 -13.58
C ASN A 467 -9.25 -22.17 -14.27
N ILE A 468 -8.19 -21.83 -13.53
CA ILE A 468 -6.95 -21.27 -14.12
C ILE A 468 -6.37 -22.24 -15.15
N LEU A 469 -6.16 -23.50 -14.76
CA LEU A 469 -5.57 -24.51 -15.63
C LEU A 469 -6.44 -24.74 -16.86
N HIS A 470 -7.74 -24.99 -16.65
CA HIS A 470 -8.68 -25.27 -17.73
C HIS A 470 -8.77 -24.11 -18.73
N GLN A 471 -8.90 -22.87 -18.25
CA GLN A 471 -8.97 -21.70 -19.13
C GLN A 471 -7.66 -21.51 -19.90
N PHE A 472 -6.51 -21.67 -19.25
CA PHE A 472 -5.22 -21.55 -19.91
C PHE A 472 -5.04 -22.62 -21.00
N ASP A 473 -5.33 -23.88 -20.68
CA ASP A 473 -5.18 -25.00 -21.60
C ASP A 473 -6.17 -24.91 -22.76
N SER A 474 -7.43 -24.55 -22.51
CA SER A 474 -8.45 -24.37 -23.55
C SER A 474 -8.07 -23.26 -24.54
N ILE A 475 -7.58 -22.13 -24.04
CA ILE A 475 -7.13 -21.02 -24.90
C ILE A 475 -5.84 -21.37 -25.66
N LYS A 476 -4.93 -22.14 -25.04
CA LYS A 476 -3.74 -22.64 -25.72
C LYS A 476 -4.10 -23.58 -26.86
N GLN A 477 -5.06 -24.49 -26.64
CA GLN A 477 -5.58 -25.39 -27.68
C GLN A 477 -6.23 -24.58 -28.80
N LEU A 478 -7.09 -23.61 -28.47
CA LEU A 478 -7.71 -22.72 -29.46
C LEU A 478 -6.67 -22.02 -30.34
N LYS A 479 -5.62 -21.45 -29.75
CA LYS A 479 -4.54 -20.77 -30.51
C LYS A 479 -3.82 -21.71 -31.47
N ASN A 480 -3.65 -22.97 -31.09
CA ASN A 480 -2.99 -23.97 -31.92
C ASN A 480 -3.90 -24.52 -33.02
N SER A 481 -5.22 -24.34 -32.92
CA SER A 481 -6.22 -24.86 -33.85
C SER A 481 -6.89 -23.77 -34.70
N LEU A 482 -6.35 -22.55 -34.73
CA LEU A 482 -6.90 -21.46 -35.56
C LEU A 482 -6.77 -21.79 -37.04
N THR A 483 -7.87 -21.69 -37.78
CA THR A 483 -7.89 -21.78 -39.25
C THR A 483 -7.72 -20.42 -39.91
N GLU A 484 -7.70 -20.36 -41.25
CA GLU A 484 -7.67 -19.10 -42.02
C GLU A 484 -8.93 -18.24 -41.76
N GLU A 485 -10.04 -18.87 -41.37
CA GLU A 485 -11.34 -18.25 -41.16
C GLU A 485 -11.57 -17.87 -39.69
N ASP A 486 -10.61 -18.15 -38.81
CA ASP A 486 -10.69 -17.88 -37.37
C ASP A 486 -9.75 -16.73 -36.97
N VAL A 487 -10.23 -15.92 -36.03
CA VAL A 487 -9.39 -14.92 -35.37
C VAL A 487 -9.59 -14.96 -33.87
N LEU A 488 -8.50 -14.78 -33.12
CA LEU A 488 -8.54 -14.56 -31.67
C LEU A 488 -8.04 -13.15 -31.33
N ILE A 489 -8.92 -12.34 -30.76
CA ILE A 489 -8.66 -10.97 -30.32
C ILE A 489 -8.49 -10.97 -28.79
N HIS A 490 -7.25 -10.85 -28.33
CA HIS A 490 -6.92 -10.75 -26.91
C HIS A 490 -6.83 -9.29 -26.50
N VAL A 491 -7.68 -8.85 -25.58
CA VAL A 491 -7.87 -7.43 -25.22
C VAL A 491 -7.64 -7.20 -23.73
N ASP A 492 -7.05 -6.06 -23.39
CA ASP A 492 -7.01 -5.56 -22.01
C ASP A 492 -6.83 -4.03 -21.97
N PHE A 493 -7.26 -3.39 -20.89
CA PHE A 493 -6.92 -2.00 -20.60
C PHE A 493 -5.63 -1.94 -19.79
N SER A 494 -4.61 -1.27 -20.35
CA SER A 494 -3.43 -0.95 -19.57
C SER A 494 -3.73 0.18 -18.59
N GLU A 495 -3.05 0.20 -17.43
CA GLU A 495 -3.10 1.35 -16.53
C GLU A 495 -2.82 2.66 -17.31
N ASN A 496 -3.71 3.65 -17.12
CA ASN A 496 -3.65 4.95 -17.77
C ASN A 496 -2.24 5.55 -17.69
N TYR A 497 -1.76 6.07 -18.81
CA TYR A 497 -0.53 6.83 -18.80
C TYR A 497 -0.77 8.22 -18.24
N VAL A 498 -0.03 8.56 -17.19
CA VAL A 498 -0.03 9.91 -16.63
C VAL A 498 1.01 10.73 -17.39
N THR A 499 0.61 11.86 -17.96
CA THR A 499 1.50 12.76 -18.71
C THR A 499 2.60 13.33 -17.83
N LYS A 500 3.77 13.54 -18.44
CA LYS A 500 5.01 13.87 -17.73
C LYS A 500 5.85 14.83 -18.56
N TYR A 501 6.51 15.74 -17.85
CA TYR A 501 7.56 16.59 -18.39
C TYR A 501 8.92 16.06 -17.92
N ALA A 502 9.97 16.24 -18.72
CA ALA A 502 11.34 15.97 -18.30
C ALA A 502 11.75 16.82 -17.10
N GLN A 503 11.22 18.04 -16.99
CA GLN A 503 11.44 18.95 -15.88
C GLN A 503 10.11 19.52 -15.36
N GLU A 504 9.65 19.01 -14.23
CA GLU A 504 8.40 19.44 -13.61
C GLU A 504 8.62 20.55 -12.58
N ILE A 505 7.86 21.64 -12.69
CA ILE A 505 7.75 22.62 -11.59
C ILE A 505 7.04 22.01 -10.38
N GLN A 506 7.33 22.52 -9.19
CA GLN A 506 6.75 21.99 -7.94
C GLN A 506 5.21 21.99 -7.95
N ALA A 507 4.57 23.00 -8.56
CA ALA A 507 3.12 23.08 -8.67
C ALA A 507 2.51 21.97 -9.53
N PHE A 508 3.20 21.54 -10.59
CA PHE A 508 2.77 20.43 -11.44
C PHE A 508 2.95 19.08 -10.74
N HIS A 509 4.08 18.89 -10.03
CA HIS A 509 4.39 17.65 -9.31
C HIS A 509 3.42 17.34 -8.15
N PHE A 510 2.95 18.38 -7.45
CA PHE A 510 2.04 18.25 -6.30
C PHE A 510 0.59 18.68 -6.61
N GLY A 511 0.31 19.17 -7.82
CA GLY A 511 -1.01 19.62 -8.26
C GLY A 511 -1.81 18.54 -8.99
N GLY A 512 -3.05 18.87 -9.37
CA GLY A 512 -3.95 18.01 -10.14
C GLY A 512 -3.86 18.20 -11.67
N SER A 513 -2.84 18.90 -12.17
CA SER A 513 -2.72 19.29 -13.58
C SER A 513 -2.26 18.16 -14.51
N ARG A 514 -1.97 16.96 -13.97
CA ARG A 514 -1.56 15.81 -14.77
C ARG A 514 -2.76 15.21 -15.49
N THR A 515 -2.72 15.25 -16.81
CA THR A 515 -3.70 14.56 -17.66
C THR A 515 -3.40 13.06 -17.70
N GLN A 516 -4.43 12.28 -17.99
CA GLN A 516 -4.33 10.83 -18.14
C GLN A 516 -4.74 10.43 -19.55
N ILE A 517 -4.05 9.46 -20.11
CA ILE A 517 -4.34 8.86 -21.41
C ILE A 517 -4.72 7.40 -21.15
N SER A 518 -5.89 7.00 -21.64
CA SER A 518 -6.37 5.62 -21.61
C SER A 518 -5.70 4.82 -22.72
N LEU A 519 -5.29 3.59 -22.42
CA LEU A 519 -4.66 2.68 -23.36
C LEU A 519 -5.43 1.36 -23.39
N HIS A 520 -6.18 1.12 -24.47
CA HIS A 520 -6.72 -0.20 -24.75
C HIS A 520 -5.73 -0.95 -25.64
N THR A 521 -5.26 -2.09 -25.15
CA THR A 521 -4.20 -2.89 -25.77
C THR A 521 -4.79 -4.17 -26.31
N VAL A 522 -4.41 -4.52 -27.54
CA VAL A 522 -4.98 -5.68 -28.24
C VAL A 522 -3.87 -6.46 -28.93
N VAL A 523 -3.96 -7.79 -28.84
CA VAL A 523 -3.13 -8.70 -29.63
C VAL A 523 -4.07 -9.61 -30.42
N VAL A 524 -4.00 -9.52 -31.74
CA VAL A 524 -4.78 -10.33 -32.67
C VAL A 524 -3.94 -11.51 -33.12
N TYR A 525 -4.46 -12.71 -32.94
CA TYR A 525 -3.88 -13.96 -33.41
C TYR A 525 -4.69 -14.46 -34.60
N LEU A 526 -4.03 -14.58 -35.74
CA LEU A 526 -4.45 -15.31 -36.93
C LEU A 526 -3.57 -16.57 -37.04
N LYS A 527 -3.94 -17.53 -37.87
CA LYS A 527 -3.21 -18.79 -38.07
C LYS A 527 -1.69 -18.61 -38.23
N ASP A 528 -1.27 -17.69 -39.12
CA ASP A 528 0.16 -17.48 -39.43
C ASP A 528 0.69 -16.08 -39.05
N LYS A 529 -0.15 -15.23 -38.42
CA LYS A 529 0.20 -13.83 -38.15
C LYS A 529 -0.27 -13.39 -36.77
N ILE A 530 0.57 -12.62 -36.09
CA ILE A 530 0.24 -11.96 -34.83
C ILE A 530 0.39 -10.45 -35.04
N LYS A 531 -0.68 -9.69 -34.83
CA LYS A 531 -0.69 -8.23 -34.91
C LYS A 531 -0.92 -7.64 -33.52
N SER A 532 -0.20 -6.57 -33.19
CA SER A 532 -0.34 -5.86 -31.91
C SER A 532 -0.89 -4.46 -32.14
N TYR A 533 -1.88 -4.06 -31.35
CA TYR A 533 -2.52 -2.75 -31.45
C TYR A 533 -2.55 -2.07 -30.07
N CYS A 534 -2.52 -0.76 -30.09
CA CYS A 534 -2.82 0.06 -28.93
C CYS A 534 -3.69 1.24 -29.38
N THR A 535 -4.96 1.20 -28.98
CA THR A 535 -5.89 2.31 -29.22
C THR A 535 -5.92 3.20 -27.99
N ILE A 536 -5.85 4.52 -28.21
CA ILE A 536 -5.62 5.49 -27.15
C ILE A 536 -6.67 6.58 -27.17
N SER A 537 -7.05 7.08 -25.99
CA SER A 537 -8.03 8.15 -25.85
C SER A 537 -7.71 9.03 -24.64
N THR A 538 -8.14 10.29 -24.68
CA THR A 538 -8.19 11.17 -23.51
C THR A 538 -9.36 10.81 -22.60
N ASN A 539 -10.38 10.10 -23.10
CA ASN A 539 -11.45 9.56 -22.27
C ASN A 539 -10.94 8.35 -21.46
N VAL A 540 -11.05 8.44 -20.14
CA VAL A 540 -10.61 7.41 -19.18
C VAL A 540 -11.70 6.40 -18.82
N SER A 541 -12.84 6.46 -19.50
CA SER A 541 -13.93 5.49 -19.35
C SER A 541 -13.49 4.11 -19.81
N HIS A 542 -13.86 3.10 -19.02
CA HIS A 542 -13.73 1.70 -19.41
C HIS A 542 -15.11 1.06 -19.63
N SER A 543 -16.11 1.87 -20.02
CA SER A 543 -17.47 1.41 -20.25
C SER A 543 -17.54 0.45 -21.46
N PRO A 544 -18.60 -0.37 -21.56
CA PRO A 544 -18.88 -1.17 -22.74
C PRO A 544 -18.86 -0.40 -24.06
N ALA A 545 -19.35 0.85 -24.05
CA ALA A 545 -19.30 1.75 -25.21
C ALA A 545 -17.85 2.10 -25.59
N ALA A 546 -17.01 2.44 -24.60
CA ALA A 546 -15.60 2.72 -24.81
C ALA A 546 -14.86 1.48 -25.36
N ILE A 547 -15.12 0.30 -24.79
CA ILE A 547 -14.55 -0.97 -25.29
C ILE A 547 -14.87 -1.16 -26.77
N TRP A 548 -16.14 -0.98 -27.16
CA TRP A 548 -16.55 -1.13 -28.55
C TRP A 548 -15.87 -0.12 -29.48
N ALA A 549 -15.85 1.17 -29.10
CA ALA A 549 -15.16 2.21 -29.87
C ALA A 549 -13.67 1.92 -30.03
N HIS A 550 -13.00 1.46 -28.96
CA HIS A 550 -11.60 1.07 -28.97
C HIS A 550 -11.31 -0.17 -29.84
N LEU A 551 -12.32 -1.00 -30.13
CA LEU A 551 -12.21 -2.16 -31.02
C LEU A 551 -12.45 -1.85 -32.48
N MET A 552 -13.16 -0.75 -32.81
CA MET A 552 -13.51 -0.42 -34.20
C MET A 552 -12.28 -0.36 -35.14
N PRO A 553 -11.17 0.33 -34.81
CA PRO A 553 -10.02 0.36 -35.72
C PRO A 553 -9.34 -1.00 -35.89
N ILE A 554 -9.51 -1.92 -34.93
CA ILE A 554 -8.98 -3.28 -35.06
C ILE A 554 -9.86 -4.06 -36.03
N PHE A 555 -11.19 -3.92 -35.92
CA PHE A 555 -12.15 -4.57 -36.81
C PHE A 555 -11.96 -4.17 -38.27
N ASP A 556 -11.58 -2.91 -38.54
CA ASP A 556 -11.30 -2.40 -39.88
C ASP A 556 -10.06 -3.04 -40.54
N ASP A 557 -9.11 -3.56 -39.75
CA ASP A 557 -7.86 -4.19 -40.22
C ASP A 557 -7.91 -5.74 -40.19
N LEU A 558 -9.09 -6.31 -39.93
CA LEU A 558 -9.31 -7.75 -39.96
C LEU A 558 -9.56 -8.26 -41.39
N PRO A 559 -9.08 -9.47 -41.74
CA PRO A 559 -9.40 -10.11 -43.01
C PRO A 559 -10.92 -10.28 -43.23
N PRO A 560 -11.45 -10.00 -44.42
CA PRO A 560 -12.89 -10.13 -44.70
C PRO A 560 -13.37 -11.59 -44.70
N GLU A 561 -12.49 -12.58 -44.83
CA GLU A 561 -12.83 -14.01 -44.90
C GLU A 561 -13.16 -14.65 -43.54
N ILE A 562 -13.10 -13.90 -42.44
CA ILE A 562 -13.32 -14.43 -41.09
C ILE A 562 -14.78 -14.89 -40.92
N LYS A 563 -14.94 -16.16 -40.55
CA LYS A 563 -16.24 -16.76 -40.17
C LYS A 563 -16.38 -16.97 -38.67
N THR A 564 -15.27 -17.03 -37.94
CA THR A 564 -15.29 -17.24 -36.48
C THR A 564 -14.52 -16.16 -35.74
N LEU A 565 -15.20 -15.53 -34.79
CA LEU A 565 -14.61 -14.49 -33.95
C LEU A 565 -14.43 -14.96 -32.50
N HIS A 566 -13.19 -15.06 -32.04
CA HIS A 566 -12.88 -15.35 -30.64
C HIS A 566 -12.35 -14.10 -29.94
N PHE A 567 -12.84 -13.83 -28.74
CA PHE A 567 -12.29 -12.82 -27.84
C PHE A 567 -11.71 -13.46 -26.59
N LEU A 568 -10.67 -12.84 -26.05
CA LEU A 568 -10.08 -13.17 -24.76
C LEU A 568 -9.85 -11.88 -23.97
N SER A 569 -10.38 -11.81 -22.75
CA SER A 569 -10.18 -10.67 -21.85
C SER A 569 -10.12 -11.10 -20.40
N ASP A 570 -9.77 -10.17 -19.50
CA ASP A 570 -10.06 -10.37 -18.08
C ASP A 570 -11.58 -10.27 -17.81
N GLY A 571 -12.03 -10.71 -16.64
CA GLY A 571 -13.45 -10.78 -16.26
C GLY A 571 -13.99 -9.72 -15.29
N PRO A 572 -13.44 -8.49 -15.14
CA PRO A 572 -14.02 -7.51 -14.23
C PRO A 572 -15.40 -7.06 -14.73
N VAL A 573 -16.37 -7.05 -13.82
CA VAL A 573 -17.77 -6.74 -14.13
C VAL A 573 -17.99 -5.29 -14.57
N THR A 574 -17.08 -4.39 -14.21
CA THR A 574 -17.13 -2.99 -14.61
C THR A 574 -16.69 -2.74 -16.05
N GLN A 575 -16.14 -3.75 -16.74
CA GLN A 575 -15.58 -3.61 -18.09
C GLN A 575 -16.15 -4.68 -19.02
N TYR A 576 -15.49 -5.83 -19.16
CA TYR A 576 -15.79 -6.83 -20.18
C TYR A 576 -16.95 -7.77 -19.84
N ARG A 577 -17.17 -8.07 -18.54
CA ARG A 577 -18.13 -9.11 -18.10
C ARG A 577 -19.38 -8.53 -17.46
N ASN A 578 -20.27 -7.96 -18.26
CA ASN A 578 -21.56 -7.43 -17.80
C ASN A 578 -22.68 -7.56 -18.84
N LYS A 579 -23.91 -7.27 -18.40
CA LYS A 579 -25.13 -7.32 -19.21
C LYS A 579 -25.03 -6.52 -20.51
N THR A 580 -24.41 -5.35 -20.47
CA THR A 580 -24.30 -4.45 -21.63
C THR A 580 -23.31 -5.02 -22.64
N MET A 581 -22.18 -5.58 -22.18
CA MET A 581 -21.27 -6.29 -23.08
C MET A 581 -21.93 -7.54 -23.69
N PHE A 582 -22.74 -8.28 -22.96
CA PHE A 582 -23.50 -9.41 -23.54
C PHE A 582 -24.47 -8.95 -24.63
N TYR A 583 -25.13 -7.81 -24.43
CA TYR A 583 -25.97 -7.18 -25.44
C TYR A 583 -25.16 -6.77 -26.69
N ILE A 584 -24.01 -6.11 -26.51
CA ILE A 584 -23.11 -5.71 -27.61
C ILE A 584 -22.64 -6.94 -28.40
N MET A 585 -22.23 -8.00 -27.72
CA MET A 585 -21.81 -9.24 -28.36
C MET A 585 -22.92 -9.86 -29.22
N ALA A 586 -24.16 -9.87 -28.70
CA ALA A 586 -25.28 -10.44 -29.43
C ALA A 586 -25.72 -9.58 -30.63
N ASN A 587 -25.76 -8.26 -30.49
CA ASN A 587 -26.43 -7.40 -31.49
C ASN A 587 -25.47 -6.62 -32.39
N LYS A 588 -24.30 -6.20 -31.89
CA LYS A 588 -23.37 -5.33 -32.64
C LYS A 588 -22.30 -6.09 -33.41
N ILE A 589 -21.90 -7.28 -32.96
CA ILE A 589 -21.02 -8.18 -33.73
C ILE A 589 -21.63 -8.55 -35.11
N PRO A 590 -22.88 -9.05 -35.21
CA PRO A 590 -23.45 -9.42 -36.51
C PRO A 590 -23.74 -8.22 -37.41
N GLU A 591 -23.97 -7.03 -36.83
CA GLU A 591 -24.06 -5.76 -37.57
C GLU A 591 -22.72 -5.39 -38.20
N ARG A 592 -21.61 -5.53 -37.44
CA ARG A 592 -20.27 -5.20 -37.91
C ARG A 592 -19.69 -6.23 -38.88
N PHE A 593 -19.98 -7.51 -38.65
CA PHE A 593 -19.42 -8.65 -39.39
C PHE A 593 -20.53 -9.55 -39.96
N PRO A 594 -21.12 -9.20 -41.11
CA PRO A 594 -22.20 -9.96 -41.71
C PRO A 594 -21.83 -11.40 -42.10
N LEU A 595 -20.55 -11.69 -42.32
CA LEU A 595 -20.07 -13.03 -42.73
C LEU A 595 -19.70 -13.93 -41.54
N VAL A 596 -19.61 -13.37 -40.33
CA VAL A 596 -19.27 -14.15 -39.14
C VAL A 596 -20.44 -15.04 -38.76
N GLN A 597 -20.17 -16.34 -38.63
CA GLN A 597 -21.17 -17.35 -38.32
C GLN A 597 -21.32 -17.59 -36.83
N LYS A 598 -20.20 -17.55 -36.10
CA LYS A 598 -20.16 -17.83 -34.66
C LYS A 598 -19.13 -16.95 -33.98
N PHE A 599 -19.40 -16.65 -32.70
CA PHE A 599 -18.42 -15.98 -31.86
C PHE A 599 -18.27 -16.69 -30.51
N THR A 600 -17.11 -16.46 -29.88
CA THR A 600 -16.91 -16.77 -28.46
C THR A 600 -16.22 -15.61 -27.76
N TRP A 601 -16.64 -15.29 -26.55
CA TRP A 601 -15.93 -14.38 -25.66
C TRP A 601 -15.50 -15.13 -24.41
N ASN A 602 -14.20 -15.26 -24.22
CA ASN A 602 -13.58 -16.07 -23.17
C ASN A 602 -12.96 -15.15 -22.11
N TYR A 603 -13.17 -15.47 -20.84
CA TYR A 603 -12.66 -14.70 -19.70
C TYR A 603 -11.63 -15.51 -18.95
N THR A 604 -10.48 -14.91 -18.63
CA THR A 604 -9.54 -15.54 -17.70
C THR A 604 -10.11 -15.62 -16.28
N GLU A 605 -9.62 -16.58 -15.49
CA GLU A 605 -9.99 -16.67 -14.08
C GLU A 605 -9.53 -15.41 -13.31
N SER A 606 -10.31 -14.99 -12.31
CA SER A 606 -10.17 -13.67 -11.68
C SER A 606 -8.79 -13.49 -11.04
N GLY A 607 -8.08 -12.40 -11.37
CA GLY A 607 -6.73 -12.13 -10.87
C GLY A 607 -5.62 -12.86 -11.62
N HIS A 608 -5.95 -13.59 -12.69
CA HIS A 608 -5.02 -14.33 -13.55
C HIS A 608 -5.08 -13.90 -15.02
N GLY A 609 -5.70 -12.76 -15.32
CA GLY A 609 -5.85 -12.23 -16.69
C GLY A 609 -4.62 -11.58 -17.32
N LYS A 610 -3.46 -11.62 -16.65
CA LYS A 610 -2.23 -11.04 -17.22
C LYS A 610 -1.84 -11.76 -18.49
N GLY A 611 -1.63 -11.02 -19.58
CA GLY A 611 -1.54 -11.55 -20.92
C GLY A 611 -0.58 -10.81 -21.85
N ALA A 612 -0.67 -11.13 -23.14
CA ALA A 612 0.11 -10.46 -24.18
C ALA A 612 -0.21 -8.95 -24.32
N PRO A 613 -1.48 -8.49 -24.17
CA PRO A 613 -1.82 -7.06 -24.20
C PRO A 613 -1.07 -6.22 -23.16
N ASP A 614 -0.85 -6.73 -21.95
CA ASP A 614 -0.02 -6.07 -20.93
C ASP A 614 1.37 -5.73 -21.45
N GLY A 615 1.95 -6.62 -22.27
CA GLY A 615 3.26 -6.44 -22.89
C GLY A 615 3.27 -5.27 -23.87
N VAL A 616 2.20 -5.10 -24.65
CA VAL A 616 2.00 -3.97 -25.58
C VAL A 616 1.90 -2.67 -24.77
N GLY A 617 1.02 -2.62 -23.77
CA GLY A 617 0.86 -1.45 -22.90
C GLY A 617 2.15 -1.07 -22.17
N ALA A 618 2.89 -2.07 -21.68
CA ALA A 618 4.19 -1.86 -21.05
C ALA A 618 5.27 -1.39 -22.04
N ALA A 619 5.22 -1.79 -23.31
CA ALA A 619 6.11 -1.28 -24.34
C ALA A 619 5.82 0.20 -24.62
N CYS A 620 4.56 0.55 -24.91
CA CYS A 620 4.12 1.93 -25.14
C CYS A 620 4.54 2.87 -24.01
N LYS A 621 4.21 2.52 -22.75
CA LYS A 621 4.52 3.36 -21.58
C LYS A 621 6.02 3.49 -21.32
N ARG A 622 6.80 2.41 -21.47
CA ARG A 622 8.26 2.48 -21.32
C ARG A 622 8.91 3.34 -22.39
N THR A 623 8.40 3.29 -23.62
CA THR A 623 8.89 4.13 -24.72
C THR A 623 8.62 5.60 -24.44
N ALA A 624 7.40 5.96 -24.01
CA ALA A 624 7.08 7.32 -23.60
C ALA A 624 7.93 7.78 -22.41
N ASP A 625 8.08 6.95 -21.36
CA ASP A 625 8.93 7.25 -20.21
C ASP A 625 10.41 7.39 -20.56
N ALA A 626 10.89 6.67 -21.58
CA ALA A 626 12.26 6.80 -22.07
C ALA A 626 12.48 8.14 -22.78
N VAL A 627 11.49 8.65 -23.53
CA VAL A 627 11.53 10.00 -24.12
C VAL A 627 11.62 11.05 -23.02
N VAL A 628 10.80 10.91 -21.97
CA VAL A 628 10.83 11.81 -20.80
C VAL A 628 12.19 11.76 -20.09
N ALA A 629 12.71 10.56 -19.85
CA ALA A 629 14.00 10.37 -19.20
C ALA A 629 15.19 10.92 -20.03
N ALA A 630 15.04 11.02 -21.35
CA ALA A 630 16.03 11.59 -22.26
C ALA A 630 15.94 13.13 -22.36
N GLY A 631 15.01 13.77 -21.66
CA GLY A 631 14.86 15.23 -21.65
C GLY A 631 13.70 15.76 -22.52
N GLY A 632 12.89 14.89 -23.13
CA GLY A 632 11.68 15.29 -23.87
C GLY A 632 10.44 15.37 -22.99
N ASP A 633 9.36 15.94 -23.52
CA ASP A 633 8.08 16.04 -22.81
C ASP A 633 7.01 15.15 -23.49
N VAL A 634 6.11 14.60 -22.68
CA VAL A 634 4.93 13.84 -23.13
C VAL A 634 3.71 14.41 -22.39
N GLU A 635 3.30 15.59 -22.84
CA GLU A 635 2.30 16.44 -22.18
C GLU A 635 0.85 16.13 -22.57
N ASN A 636 0.62 15.50 -23.72
CA ASN A 636 -0.71 15.21 -24.26
C ASN A 636 -0.72 13.90 -25.09
N LEU A 637 -1.89 13.58 -25.64
CA LEU A 637 -2.12 12.35 -26.41
C LEU A 637 -1.29 12.34 -27.71
N GLU A 638 -1.19 13.48 -28.39
CA GLU A 638 -0.45 13.61 -29.65
C GLU A 638 1.04 13.32 -29.45
N LYS A 639 1.64 13.91 -28.41
CA LYS A 639 3.04 13.65 -28.03
C LYS A 639 3.28 12.22 -27.59
N PHE A 640 2.28 11.58 -26.99
CA PHE A 640 2.35 10.16 -26.66
C PHE A 640 2.42 9.30 -27.93
N VAL A 641 1.63 9.62 -28.97
CA VAL A 641 1.71 8.96 -30.28
C VAL A 641 3.06 9.21 -30.94
N ASP A 642 3.51 10.46 -30.99
CA ASP A 642 4.80 10.85 -31.58
C ASP A 642 5.98 10.17 -30.89
N ALA A 643 5.86 9.90 -29.59
CA ALA A 643 6.86 9.14 -28.86
C ALA A 643 6.94 7.68 -29.33
N ILE A 644 5.79 7.04 -29.58
CA ILE A 644 5.71 5.59 -29.82
C ILE A 644 5.80 5.24 -31.30
N LYS A 645 5.06 5.92 -32.19
CA LYS A 645 4.96 5.61 -33.63
C LYS A 645 6.31 5.37 -34.32
N PRO A 646 7.33 6.24 -34.16
CA PRO A 646 8.65 6.00 -34.78
C PRO A 646 9.52 4.96 -34.05
N ARG A 647 9.25 4.67 -32.76
CA ARG A 647 10.09 3.80 -31.91
C ARG A 647 9.55 2.39 -31.76
N CYS A 648 8.27 2.17 -32.05
CA CYS A 648 7.59 0.88 -31.93
C CYS A 648 6.68 0.62 -33.15
N PRO A 649 7.23 0.53 -34.38
CA PRO A 649 6.45 0.40 -35.61
C PRO A 649 5.65 -0.91 -35.71
N ALA A 650 6.00 -1.92 -34.90
CA ALA A 650 5.28 -3.19 -34.82
C ALA A 650 3.95 -3.10 -34.03
N ILE A 651 3.66 -1.96 -33.39
CA ILE A 651 2.41 -1.70 -32.67
C ILE A 651 1.58 -0.72 -33.50
N ASN A 652 0.41 -1.17 -33.96
CA ASN A 652 -0.54 -0.33 -34.68
C ASN A 652 -1.23 0.61 -33.70
N LEU A 653 -1.08 1.92 -33.89
CA LEU A 653 -1.66 2.95 -33.02
C LEU A 653 -2.86 3.62 -33.70
N SER A 654 -3.96 3.72 -32.97
CA SER A 654 -5.14 4.49 -33.41
C SER A 654 -5.66 5.37 -32.28
N ILE A 655 -6.05 6.59 -32.62
CA ILE A 655 -6.64 7.55 -31.67
C ILE A 655 -8.16 7.38 -31.69
N ILE A 656 -8.78 7.28 -30.52
CA ILE A 656 -10.23 7.23 -30.36
C ILE A 656 -10.69 8.58 -29.80
N GLN A 657 -11.51 9.28 -30.59
CA GLN A 657 -12.10 10.55 -30.19
C GLN A 657 -13.21 10.32 -29.17
N ASP A 658 -13.43 11.32 -28.30
CA ASP A 658 -14.45 11.25 -27.26
C ASP A 658 -15.86 11.11 -27.85
N ASP A 659 -16.14 11.86 -28.92
CA ASP A 659 -17.43 11.85 -29.63
C ASP A 659 -17.83 10.44 -30.06
N THR A 660 -16.89 9.63 -30.55
CA THR A 660 -17.16 8.22 -30.94
C THR A 660 -17.62 7.37 -29.74
N ILE A 661 -17.08 7.61 -28.55
CA ILE A 661 -17.48 6.91 -27.32
C ILE A 661 -18.85 7.40 -26.85
N GLN A 662 -19.11 8.71 -26.95
CA GLN A 662 -20.39 9.30 -26.57
C GLN A 662 -21.54 8.83 -27.49
N GLU A 663 -21.33 8.83 -28.81
CA GLU A 663 -22.29 8.31 -29.78
C GLU A 663 -22.64 6.84 -29.51
N MET A 664 -21.65 6.01 -29.23
CA MET A 664 -21.88 4.60 -28.90
C MET A 664 -22.63 4.45 -27.57
N SER A 665 -22.34 5.31 -26.60
CA SER A 665 -23.04 5.32 -25.30
C SER A 665 -24.51 5.68 -25.49
N ALA A 666 -24.81 6.72 -26.27
CA ALA A 666 -26.18 7.14 -26.59
C ALA A 666 -26.96 6.03 -27.32
N LYS A 667 -26.33 5.33 -28.29
CA LYS A 667 -26.95 4.18 -28.97
C LYS A 667 -27.31 3.05 -28.00
N ILE A 668 -26.41 2.73 -27.07
CA ILE A 668 -26.66 1.68 -26.07
C ILE A 668 -27.80 2.10 -25.11
N GLU A 669 -27.86 3.37 -24.72
CA GLU A 669 -28.90 3.90 -23.82
C GLU A 669 -30.29 3.89 -24.47
N GLN A 670 -30.39 4.29 -25.75
CA GLN A 670 -31.62 4.21 -26.53
C GLN A 670 -32.16 2.77 -26.59
N GLU A 671 -31.26 1.79 -26.73
CA GLU A 671 -31.58 0.36 -26.76
C GLU A 671 -31.60 -0.30 -25.37
N GLY A 672 -31.57 0.48 -24.29
CA GLY A 672 -31.39 -0.01 -22.93
C GLY A 672 -32.46 -1.02 -22.46
N SER A 673 -33.68 -0.96 -23.01
CA SER A 673 -34.76 -1.92 -22.72
C SER A 673 -34.49 -3.32 -23.29
N LYS A 674 -33.63 -3.44 -24.31
CA LYS A 674 -33.23 -4.74 -24.88
C LYS A 674 -32.17 -5.44 -24.04
N ILE A 675 -31.47 -4.72 -23.14
CA ILE A 675 -30.37 -5.28 -22.34
C ILE A 675 -30.89 -6.20 -21.24
N LYS A 676 -30.52 -7.48 -21.30
CA LYS A 676 -30.98 -8.51 -20.34
C LYS A 676 -29.92 -8.82 -19.28
N ASN A 677 -30.37 -8.99 -18.04
CA ASN A 677 -29.52 -9.44 -16.93
C ASN A 677 -29.32 -10.97 -17.00
N PHE A 678 -28.16 -11.45 -16.52
CA PHE A 678 -27.91 -12.88 -16.34
C PHE A 678 -27.52 -13.21 -14.90
N VAL A 679 -28.36 -14.01 -14.23
CA VAL A 679 -28.09 -14.51 -12.88
C VAL A 679 -26.93 -15.50 -12.95
N GLY A 680 -25.84 -15.20 -12.26
CA GLY A 680 -24.60 -15.99 -12.33
C GLY A 680 -23.51 -15.42 -13.23
N THR A 681 -23.61 -14.15 -13.65
CA THR A 681 -22.58 -13.44 -14.45
C THR A 681 -21.14 -13.65 -13.94
N LEU A 682 -20.92 -13.64 -12.61
CA LEU A 682 -19.58 -13.85 -12.01
C LEU A 682 -19.01 -15.26 -12.21
N LYS A 683 -19.85 -16.24 -12.54
CA LYS A 683 -19.44 -17.62 -12.83
C LYS A 683 -19.12 -17.83 -14.31
N VAL A 684 -19.47 -16.88 -15.18
CA VAL A 684 -19.28 -17.00 -16.63
C VAL A 684 -17.81 -16.84 -16.97
N HIS A 685 -17.27 -17.82 -17.69
CA HIS A 685 -15.93 -17.81 -18.26
C HIS A 685 -15.93 -17.92 -19.79
N GLN A 686 -17.06 -18.28 -20.40
CA GLN A 686 -17.23 -18.21 -21.84
C GLN A 686 -18.67 -17.83 -22.18
N VAL A 687 -18.82 -16.89 -23.11
CA VAL A 687 -20.07 -16.60 -23.83
C VAL A 687 -19.88 -17.08 -25.25
N THR A 688 -20.83 -17.80 -25.80
CA THR A 688 -20.79 -18.22 -27.21
C THR A 688 -22.13 -17.95 -27.86
N GLY A 689 -22.11 -17.52 -29.11
CA GLY A 689 -23.32 -17.27 -29.88
C GLY A 689 -23.11 -17.64 -31.34
N LYS A 690 -24.22 -17.98 -31.99
CA LYS A 690 -24.28 -18.28 -33.41
C LYS A 690 -25.26 -17.33 -34.07
N PHE A 691 -24.92 -16.91 -35.27
CA PHE A 691 -25.75 -16.02 -36.08
C PHE A 691 -26.47 -16.77 -37.20
N TYR A 692 -26.04 -18.00 -37.49
CA TYR A 692 -26.59 -18.86 -38.52
C TYR A 692 -26.94 -20.23 -37.94
N ASN A 693 -27.98 -20.86 -38.48
CA ASN A 693 -28.29 -22.25 -38.17
C ASN A 693 -27.34 -23.22 -38.90
N SER A 694 -27.42 -24.52 -38.58
CA SER A 694 -26.57 -25.55 -39.21
C SER A 694 -26.78 -25.71 -40.72
N SER A 695 -27.84 -25.11 -41.28
CA SER A 695 -28.14 -25.06 -42.72
C SER A 695 -27.67 -23.76 -43.38
N GLY A 696 -26.96 -22.88 -42.67
CA GLY A 696 -26.42 -21.62 -43.21
C GLY A 696 -27.43 -20.48 -43.35
N ILE A 697 -28.60 -20.58 -42.72
CA ILE A 697 -29.64 -19.54 -42.71
C ILE A 697 -29.43 -18.61 -41.52
N LYS A 698 -29.45 -17.30 -41.77
CA LYS A 698 -29.33 -16.27 -40.72
C LYS A 698 -30.48 -16.39 -39.72
N LEU A 699 -30.17 -16.36 -38.43
CA LEU A 699 -31.14 -16.48 -37.35
C LEU A 699 -31.82 -15.14 -37.08
N ASN A 700 -33.15 -15.16 -36.96
CA ASN A 700 -33.96 -14.00 -36.56
C ASN A 700 -33.89 -13.72 -35.05
N SER A 701 -33.32 -14.64 -34.27
CA SER A 701 -33.05 -14.44 -32.86
C SER A 701 -31.68 -15.01 -32.50
N ILE A 702 -30.93 -14.26 -31.72
CA ILE A 702 -29.56 -14.59 -31.35
C ILE A 702 -29.58 -15.14 -29.94
N GLU A 703 -29.36 -16.45 -29.83
CA GLU A 703 -29.13 -17.12 -28.57
C GLU A 703 -27.65 -17.07 -28.21
N ILE A 704 -27.33 -16.43 -27.08
CA ILE A 704 -26.00 -16.52 -26.48
C ILE A 704 -26.04 -17.49 -25.30
N VAL A 705 -25.12 -18.44 -25.31
CA VAL A 705 -24.97 -19.49 -24.29
C VAL A 705 -23.87 -19.09 -23.32
N MET A 706 -24.18 -19.19 -22.03
CA MET A 706 -23.28 -18.89 -20.93
C MET A 706 -22.67 -20.18 -20.39
N ARG A 707 -21.34 -20.22 -20.27
CA ARG A 707 -20.60 -21.37 -19.73
C ARG A 707 -19.69 -20.95 -18.58
N HIS A 708 -19.56 -21.83 -17.60
CA HIS A 708 -18.69 -21.59 -16.44
C HIS A 708 -17.22 -21.93 -16.67
N LEU A 709 -16.90 -22.59 -17.78
CA LEU A 709 -15.56 -22.86 -18.30
C LEU A 709 -15.63 -22.84 -19.84
N SER A 710 -14.51 -22.55 -20.50
CA SER A 710 -14.45 -22.47 -21.96
C SER A 710 -14.55 -23.85 -22.58
N CYS A 711 -15.28 -23.96 -23.68
CA CYS A 711 -15.35 -25.17 -24.47
C CYS A 711 -15.28 -24.83 -25.95
N PHE A 712 -14.54 -25.62 -26.71
CA PHE A 712 -14.38 -25.45 -28.15
C PHE A 712 -14.73 -26.73 -28.93
N CYS A 713 -15.54 -27.61 -28.33
CA CYS A 713 -16.05 -28.78 -29.04
C CYS A 713 -16.91 -28.35 -30.24
N GLU A 714 -16.76 -29.06 -31.36
CA GLU A 714 -17.48 -28.78 -32.62
C GLU A 714 -18.96 -29.20 -32.60
N ASN A 715 -19.43 -29.84 -31.53
CA ASN A 715 -20.82 -30.28 -31.42
C ASN A 715 -21.77 -29.09 -31.13
N ASP A 716 -22.68 -28.84 -32.07
CA ASP A 716 -23.72 -27.81 -31.99
C ASP A 716 -24.62 -27.90 -30.75
N SER A 717 -24.76 -29.11 -30.18
CA SER A 717 -25.53 -29.40 -28.97
C SER A 717 -24.68 -29.49 -27.70
N CYS A 718 -23.43 -29.05 -27.73
CA CYS A 718 -22.50 -29.23 -26.62
C CYS A 718 -23.01 -28.61 -25.30
N LEU A 719 -23.27 -29.47 -24.31
CA LEU A 719 -23.72 -29.08 -22.96
C LEU A 719 -22.56 -28.84 -21.98
N HIS A 720 -21.30 -29.03 -22.40
CA HIS A 720 -20.15 -28.85 -21.51
C HIS A 720 -20.15 -27.49 -20.82
N PHE A 721 -20.11 -27.51 -19.49
CA PHE A 721 -20.04 -26.32 -18.65
C PHE A 721 -21.18 -25.30 -18.83
N LYS A 722 -22.25 -25.64 -19.54
CA LYS A 722 -23.40 -24.75 -19.75
C LYS A 722 -24.06 -24.43 -18.42
N ILE A 723 -24.29 -23.14 -18.18
CA ILE A 723 -24.99 -22.65 -16.98
C ILE A 723 -26.26 -21.86 -17.29
N GLY A 724 -26.44 -21.44 -18.54
CA GLY A 724 -27.66 -20.76 -18.96
C GLY A 724 -27.55 -20.18 -20.37
N LYS A 725 -28.56 -19.41 -20.75
CA LYS A 725 -28.64 -18.74 -22.05
C LYS A 725 -29.39 -17.42 -21.94
N ILE A 726 -29.12 -16.50 -22.87
CA ILE A 726 -29.92 -15.29 -23.10
C ILE A 726 -30.35 -15.29 -24.56
N LEU A 727 -31.63 -15.03 -24.80
CA LEU A 727 -32.19 -14.86 -26.15
C LEU A 727 -32.37 -13.37 -26.45
N TYR A 728 -31.87 -12.90 -27.58
CA TYR A 728 -32.15 -11.59 -28.14
C TYR A 728 -32.94 -11.77 -29.44
N GLU A 729 -34.12 -11.18 -29.54
CA GLU A 729 -34.95 -11.24 -30.75
C GLU A 729 -34.63 -10.05 -31.64
N ASP A 730 -34.47 -10.30 -32.94
CA ASP A 730 -34.33 -9.24 -33.93
C ASP A 730 -35.74 -8.78 -34.33
N MET A 731 -36.17 -7.63 -33.78
CA MET A 731 -37.37 -6.95 -34.24
C MET A 731 -37.02 -6.24 -35.55
N GLN A 732 -37.06 -6.96 -36.67
CA GLN A 732 -37.18 -6.29 -37.96
C GLN A 732 -38.48 -5.49 -37.91
N LYS A 733 -38.37 -4.15 -37.87
CA LYS A 733 -39.48 -3.29 -38.26
C LYS A 733 -39.77 -3.62 -39.72
N LEU A 734 -40.79 -4.43 -39.97
CA LEU A 734 -41.48 -4.44 -41.26
C LEU A 734 -41.83 -2.99 -41.58
N ARG A 735 -41.18 -2.42 -42.59
CA ARG A 735 -41.60 -1.13 -43.13
C ARG A 735 -42.95 -1.40 -43.80
N VAL A 736 -44.00 -0.82 -43.23
CA VAL A 736 -45.35 -0.81 -43.81
C VAL A 736 -45.38 0.28 -44.90
N GLU A 737 -44.53 0.13 -45.91
CA GLU A 737 -44.48 1.05 -47.07
C GLU A 737 -44.63 0.31 -48.40
N ASP A 738 -44.52 -1.02 -48.41
CA ASP A 738 -44.93 -1.84 -49.54
C ASP A 738 -46.10 -2.72 -49.10
N VAL A 739 -47.33 -2.21 -49.20
CA VAL A 739 -48.61 -2.93 -49.40
C VAL A 739 -49.77 -1.95 -49.13
N PHE A 740 -50.44 -1.58 -50.24
CA PHE A 740 -51.68 -0.82 -50.41
C PHE A 740 -51.64 0.72 -50.48
N THR A 741 -51.75 1.14 -51.73
CA THR A 741 -52.31 2.37 -52.31
C THR A 741 -53.66 2.82 -51.76
N ASP A 742 -53.80 4.15 -51.70
CA ASP A 742 -54.98 5.01 -51.84
C ASP A 742 -56.26 4.66 -51.08
N SER A 743 -56.60 5.50 -50.08
CA SER A 743 -57.81 6.35 -50.14
C SER A 743 -57.87 7.33 -48.97
N GLU A 744 -58.28 8.54 -49.31
CA GLU A 744 -58.48 9.72 -48.47
C GLU A 744 -59.57 9.51 -47.40
N THR A 745 -59.45 10.17 -46.26
CA THR A 745 -60.41 11.20 -45.80
C THR A 745 -60.02 11.78 -44.44
N GLU A 746 -60.08 13.10 -44.38
CA GLU A 746 -59.93 13.94 -43.19
C GLU A 746 -61.10 13.75 -42.21
N ASN A 747 -60.84 13.91 -40.90
CA ASN A 747 -61.71 14.65 -39.98
C ASN A 747 -61.04 14.90 -38.62
N ASP A 748 -60.57 16.13 -38.51
CA ASP A 748 -60.62 17.13 -37.44
C ASP A 748 -60.95 16.80 -35.96
N ALA A 749 -60.42 17.71 -35.14
CA ALA A 749 -60.87 18.17 -33.83
C ALA A 749 -60.68 17.28 -32.59
N GLY A 750 -59.63 17.59 -31.81
CA GLY A 750 -59.60 17.32 -30.38
C GLY A 750 -60.49 18.29 -29.57
N PRO A 751 -60.90 17.88 -28.37
CA PRO A 751 -61.19 18.85 -27.32
C PRO A 751 -60.60 18.49 -25.93
N SER A 752 -59.99 19.51 -25.35
CA SER A 752 -60.30 20.06 -24.02
C SER A 752 -59.94 19.33 -22.73
N CYS A 753 -59.14 20.07 -21.93
CA CYS A 753 -58.92 19.99 -20.50
C CYS A 753 -60.21 20.16 -19.66
N ILE A 754 -60.33 19.44 -18.53
CA ILE A 754 -61.12 19.85 -17.35
C ILE A 754 -60.37 19.48 -16.05
N THR A 755 -60.32 20.46 -15.15
CA THR A 755 -59.80 20.50 -13.78
C THR A 755 -60.92 20.31 -12.75
N THR A 756 -60.67 19.59 -11.64
CA THR A 756 -61.16 19.81 -10.25
C THR A 756 -60.25 18.98 -9.33
N GLY A 757 -59.68 19.40 -8.20
CA GLY A 757 -60.21 20.22 -7.12
C GLY A 757 -60.37 19.37 -5.84
N ASN A 758 -59.33 18.69 -5.36
CA ASN A 758 -59.33 17.96 -4.08
C ASN A 758 -58.03 18.24 -3.31
N ALA A 759 -58.14 18.81 -2.11
CA ALA A 759 -57.01 18.93 -1.18
C ALA A 759 -56.62 17.53 -0.68
N PHE A 760 -55.35 17.16 -0.85
CA PHE A 760 -54.81 15.89 -0.36
C PHE A 760 -54.36 16.04 1.09
N ASN A 761 -54.55 15.01 1.91
CA ASN A 761 -54.03 14.93 3.28
C ASN A 761 -53.10 13.72 3.42
N THR A 762 -52.14 13.80 4.34
CA THR A 762 -51.32 12.65 4.73
C THR A 762 -52.21 11.49 5.19
N GLY A 763 -51.97 10.30 4.63
CA GLY A 763 -52.76 9.09 4.86
C GLY A 763 -53.86 8.82 3.83
N ASP A 764 -54.09 9.73 2.87
CA ASP A 764 -55.00 9.48 1.76
C ASP A 764 -54.43 8.47 0.76
N TYR A 765 -55.31 7.64 0.19
CA TYR A 765 -54.96 6.70 -0.88
C TYR A 765 -55.22 7.34 -2.24
N ILE A 766 -54.26 7.23 -3.15
CA ILE A 766 -54.33 7.85 -4.48
C ILE A 766 -53.86 6.89 -5.58
N LEU A 767 -54.38 7.09 -6.78
CA LEU A 767 -53.92 6.40 -7.99
C LEU A 767 -52.97 7.33 -8.74
N VAL A 768 -51.73 6.90 -8.94
CA VAL A 768 -50.66 7.69 -9.57
C VAL A 768 -50.34 7.13 -10.95
N LYS A 769 -50.24 8.01 -11.96
CA LYS A 769 -49.68 7.71 -13.29
C LYS A 769 -48.19 8.02 -13.32
N LEU A 770 -47.39 7.01 -13.63
CA LEU A 770 -45.97 7.18 -13.92
C LEU A 770 -45.74 6.97 -15.42
N PRO A 771 -45.47 8.05 -16.18
CA PRO A 771 -45.19 7.93 -17.61
C PRO A 771 -43.81 7.30 -17.82
N ALA A 772 -43.75 6.21 -18.58
CA ALA A 772 -42.49 5.59 -19.00
C ALA A 772 -42.49 5.42 -20.52
N LYS A 773 -41.77 6.32 -21.21
CA LYS A 773 -41.63 6.36 -22.68
C LYS A 773 -42.98 6.55 -23.41
N ASN A 774 -43.67 5.44 -23.73
CA ASN A 774 -44.94 5.37 -24.48
C ASN A 774 -46.03 4.55 -23.75
N MET A 775 -45.80 4.13 -22.51
CA MET A 775 -46.76 3.38 -21.71
C MET A 775 -47.04 4.12 -20.40
N GLU A 776 -48.32 4.19 -20.03
CA GLU A 776 -48.78 4.77 -18.78
C GLU A 776 -48.91 3.66 -17.73
N TYR A 777 -48.04 3.68 -16.71
CA TYR A 777 -48.18 2.78 -15.56
C TYR A 777 -49.03 3.45 -14.49
N ARG A 778 -49.98 2.70 -13.91
CA ARG A 778 -50.89 3.19 -12.87
C ARG A 778 -50.73 2.37 -11.61
N TYR A 779 -50.40 3.03 -10.51
CA TYR A 779 -50.09 2.41 -9.22
C TYR A 779 -50.94 3.02 -8.10
N VAL A 780 -51.38 2.18 -7.16
CA VAL A 780 -52.01 2.64 -5.92
C VAL A 780 -50.92 3.02 -4.93
N SER A 781 -51.07 4.17 -4.28
CA SER A 781 -50.14 4.64 -3.27
C SER A 781 -50.86 5.33 -2.11
N VAL A 782 -50.19 5.47 -0.97
CA VAL A 782 -50.66 6.24 0.18
C VAL A 782 -49.72 7.41 0.40
N ILE A 783 -50.28 8.59 0.70
CA ILE A 783 -49.50 9.81 0.92
C ILE A 783 -48.86 9.76 2.31
N ASP A 784 -47.53 9.84 2.36
CA ASP A 784 -46.76 9.90 3.61
C ASP A 784 -46.50 11.35 4.04
N ILE A 785 -46.11 12.23 3.11
CA ILE A 785 -45.78 13.64 3.36
C ILE A 785 -46.18 14.47 2.14
N ILE A 786 -46.69 15.68 2.38
CA ILE A 786 -47.04 16.67 1.35
C ILE A 786 -46.02 17.80 1.44
N ASP A 787 -45.32 18.08 0.34
CA ASP A 787 -44.42 19.23 0.24
C ASP A 787 -45.10 20.34 -0.58
N GLU A 788 -45.70 21.31 0.11
CA GLU A 788 -46.44 22.41 -0.50
C GLU A 788 -45.53 23.43 -1.21
N GLU A 789 -44.22 23.45 -0.94
CA GLU A 789 -43.28 24.40 -1.57
C GLU A 789 -42.84 23.95 -2.97
N GLU A 790 -42.70 22.64 -3.20
CA GLU A 790 -42.27 22.05 -4.49
C GLU A 790 -43.41 21.39 -5.30
N ASP A 791 -44.64 21.35 -4.77
CA ASP A 791 -45.83 20.71 -5.38
C ASP A 791 -45.63 19.20 -5.65
N GLU A 792 -44.90 18.54 -4.73
CA GLU A 792 -44.58 17.12 -4.75
C GLU A 792 -45.14 16.37 -3.51
N LEU A 793 -45.57 15.14 -3.74
CA LEU A 793 -46.12 14.24 -2.73
C LEU A 793 -45.16 13.07 -2.52
N ARG A 794 -44.72 12.86 -1.29
CA ARG A 794 -43.99 11.64 -0.94
C ARG A 794 -44.98 10.53 -0.63
N VAL A 795 -44.94 9.45 -1.42
CA VAL A 795 -45.92 8.37 -1.36
C VAL A 795 -45.26 7.00 -1.22
N THR A 796 -45.93 6.08 -0.53
CA THR A 796 -45.57 4.66 -0.47
C THR A 796 -46.49 3.85 -1.39
N PHE A 797 -45.91 3.05 -2.29
CA PHE A 797 -46.67 2.24 -3.24
C PHE A 797 -47.23 0.94 -2.62
N LEU A 798 -48.42 0.55 -3.10
CA LEU A 798 -49.12 -0.67 -2.73
C LEU A 798 -49.06 -1.69 -3.87
N LYS A 799 -48.64 -2.91 -3.56
CA LYS A 799 -48.50 -4.00 -4.54
C LYS A 799 -49.79 -4.79 -4.71
N LEU A 800 -50.20 -5.02 -5.95
CA LEU A 800 -51.38 -5.81 -6.27
C LEU A 800 -51.18 -7.29 -5.89
N CYS A 801 -52.14 -7.84 -5.15
CA CYS A 801 -52.10 -9.21 -4.63
C CYS A 801 -53.16 -10.14 -5.26
N ASP A 802 -54.14 -9.60 -6.00
CA ASP A 802 -55.15 -10.40 -6.69
C ASP A 802 -55.21 -10.09 -8.20
N LYS A 803 -55.84 -10.99 -8.96
CA LYS A 803 -56.05 -10.80 -10.41
C LYS A 803 -57.22 -9.86 -10.72
N LYS A 804 -57.96 -9.42 -9.69
CA LYS A 804 -59.19 -8.64 -9.81
C LYS A 804 -58.98 -7.15 -9.53
N GLY A 805 -57.77 -6.70 -9.21
CA GLY A 805 -57.48 -5.28 -8.98
C GLY A 805 -58.02 -4.72 -7.66
N GLN A 806 -58.32 -5.56 -6.66
CA GLN A 806 -59.04 -5.14 -5.44
C GLN A 806 -58.21 -5.23 -4.17
N THR A 807 -57.30 -6.20 -4.08
CA THR A 807 -56.55 -6.49 -2.86
C THR A 807 -55.08 -6.13 -3.03
N PHE A 808 -54.58 -5.30 -2.11
CA PHE A 808 -53.23 -4.77 -2.16
C PHE A 808 -52.47 -5.01 -0.85
N ARG A 809 -51.14 -4.94 -0.92
CA ARG A 809 -50.26 -4.98 0.26
C ARG A 809 -49.24 -3.87 0.16
N ILE A 810 -49.10 -3.11 1.25
CA ILE A 810 -48.09 -2.05 1.33
C ILE A 810 -46.68 -2.63 1.29
N ASP A 811 -45.81 -2.02 0.50
CA ASP A 811 -44.37 -2.31 0.52
C ASP A 811 -43.63 -1.10 1.11
N GLN A 812 -43.30 -1.17 2.39
CA GLN A 812 -42.68 -0.06 3.14
C GLN A 812 -41.31 0.38 2.60
N MET A 813 -40.70 -0.36 1.67
CA MET A 813 -39.45 0.03 1.01
C MET A 813 -39.66 0.70 -0.35
N ASP A 814 -40.89 0.76 -0.85
CA ASP A 814 -41.25 1.26 -2.17
C ASP A 814 -41.86 2.67 -2.03
N VAL A 815 -40.99 3.65 -1.74
CA VAL A 815 -41.34 5.06 -1.48
C VAL A 815 -40.74 5.93 -2.57
N ALA A 816 -41.54 6.86 -3.12
CA ALA A 816 -41.09 7.83 -4.11
C ALA A 816 -41.73 9.20 -3.90
N ASP A 817 -41.09 10.24 -4.43
CA ASP A 817 -41.65 11.58 -4.52
C ASP A 817 -42.33 11.73 -5.90
N VAL A 818 -43.58 12.16 -5.91
CA VAL A 818 -44.49 12.16 -7.06
C VAL A 818 -45.09 13.55 -7.21
N ALA A 819 -44.94 14.16 -8.38
CA ALA A 819 -45.52 15.48 -8.65
C ALA A 819 -47.06 15.43 -8.63
N MET A 820 -47.71 16.48 -8.15
CA MET A 820 -49.17 16.52 -7.98
C MET A 820 -49.95 16.31 -9.30
N ASN A 821 -49.36 16.66 -10.44
CA ASN A 821 -49.91 16.42 -11.79
C ASN A 821 -49.86 14.95 -12.26
N GLN A 822 -49.15 14.08 -11.54
CA GLN A 822 -49.11 12.63 -11.77
C GLN A 822 -50.20 11.89 -10.99
N VAL A 823 -50.96 12.57 -10.14
CA VAL A 823 -52.11 11.98 -9.47
C VAL A 823 -53.31 11.94 -10.42
N ILE A 824 -53.89 10.75 -10.62
CA ILE A 824 -55.07 10.55 -11.47
C ILE A 824 -56.34 10.78 -10.67
N GLU A 825 -56.47 10.11 -9.52
CA GLU A 825 -57.66 10.19 -8.67
C GLU A 825 -57.33 9.85 -7.21
N LYS A 826 -58.18 10.34 -6.31
CA LYS A 826 -58.19 9.94 -4.90
C LYS A 826 -59.10 8.73 -4.71
N LEU A 827 -58.58 7.69 -4.07
CA LEU A 827 -59.27 6.43 -3.82
C LEU A 827 -60.00 6.45 -2.48
N PRO A 828 -61.11 5.71 -2.33
CA PRO A 828 -61.80 5.56 -1.05
C PRO A 828 -60.94 4.76 -0.06
N ASN A 829 -61.19 4.92 1.24
CA ASN A 829 -60.46 4.17 2.25
C ASN A 829 -60.68 2.65 2.10
N PRO A 830 -59.60 1.84 2.03
CA PRO A 830 -59.71 0.40 1.86
C PRO A 830 -60.14 -0.30 3.15
N ASN A 831 -60.89 -1.39 3.01
CA ASN A 831 -61.19 -2.33 4.07
C ASN A 831 -59.95 -3.17 4.43
N LEU A 832 -59.56 -3.16 5.70
CA LEU A 832 -58.37 -3.87 6.18
C LEU A 832 -58.69 -5.35 6.47
N LEU A 833 -58.00 -6.26 5.78
CA LEU A 833 -58.13 -7.70 5.95
C LEU A 833 -56.86 -8.29 6.56
N MET A 834 -56.98 -8.98 7.69
CA MET A 834 -55.87 -9.71 8.29
C MET A 834 -55.87 -11.17 7.82
N LYS A 835 -54.75 -11.63 7.25
CA LYS A 835 -54.50 -13.06 7.00
C LYS A 835 -53.18 -13.46 7.65
N GLY A 836 -53.26 -14.11 8.81
CA GLY A 836 -52.09 -14.35 9.68
C GLY A 836 -51.51 -13.02 10.19
N ASN A 837 -50.18 -12.89 10.19
CA ASN A 837 -49.48 -11.65 10.61
C ASN A 837 -49.35 -10.61 9.48
N ARG A 838 -50.17 -10.67 8.42
CA ARG A 838 -50.09 -9.77 7.26
C ARG A 838 -51.41 -9.04 7.05
N ILE A 839 -51.30 -7.72 6.87
CA ILE A 839 -52.41 -6.81 6.59
C ILE A 839 -52.55 -6.64 5.08
N PHE A 840 -53.77 -6.74 4.57
CA PHE A 840 -54.14 -6.49 3.18
C PHE A 840 -55.16 -5.36 3.12
N TYR A 841 -55.05 -4.52 2.10
CA TYR A 841 -55.89 -3.36 1.84
C TYR A 841 -56.82 -3.71 0.69
N LYS A 842 -58.12 -3.85 0.97
CA LYS A 842 -59.12 -4.23 -0.04
C LYS A 842 -60.02 -3.04 -0.37
N PHE A 843 -60.07 -2.65 -1.64
CA PHE A 843 -61.02 -1.66 -2.14
C PHE A 843 -62.31 -2.35 -2.61
N ASP A 844 -63.45 -1.68 -2.44
CA ASP A 844 -64.76 -2.25 -2.77
C ASP A 844 -64.99 -2.34 -4.29
N SER A 845 -64.38 -1.43 -5.07
CA SER A 845 -64.33 -1.45 -6.52
C SER A 845 -62.97 -1.93 -7.04
N CYS A 846 -62.94 -2.47 -8.27
CA CYS A 846 -61.69 -2.79 -8.96
C CYS A 846 -60.95 -1.50 -9.29
N VAL A 847 -59.70 -1.37 -8.85
CA VAL A 847 -58.85 -0.23 -9.16
C VAL A 847 -58.06 -0.53 -10.43
N ASN A 848 -58.08 0.39 -11.39
CA ASN A 848 -57.44 0.23 -12.69
C ASN A 848 -55.91 0.42 -12.59
N VAL A 849 -55.24 -0.60 -12.07
CA VAL A 849 -53.78 -0.68 -11.95
C VAL A 849 -53.17 -1.47 -13.11
N PHE A 850 -52.07 -0.95 -13.65
CA PHE A 850 -51.32 -1.62 -14.70
C PHE A 850 -50.04 -2.23 -14.12
N GLU A 851 -50.21 -3.31 -13.36
CA GLU A 851 -49.14 -4.13 -12.80
C GLU A 851 -49.24 -5.57 -13.33
N GLN A 852 -48.96 -5.81 -14.62
CA GLN A 852 -48.82 -7.19 -15.09
C GLN A 852 -47.43 -7.74 -14.74
N LYS A 853 -47.43 -8.75 -13.88
CA LYS A 853 -46.28 -9.58 -13.48
C LYS A 853 -45.79 -10.50 -14.58
#